data_AF-A0AB37VQZ2-F1
#
_entry.id   AF-A0AB37VQZ2-F1
#
_cell.length_a   1.000
_cell.length_b   1.000
_cell.length_c   1.000
_cell.angle_alpha   90.00
_cell.angle_beta   90.00
_cell.angle_gamma   90.00
#
_symmetry.space_group_name_H-M   'P 1'
#
loop_
_entity.id
_entity.type
_entity.pdbx_description
1 polymer ?
#
loop_
_entity_poly.entity_id
_entity_poly.type
_entity_poly.pdbx_seq_one_letter_code
_entity_poly.pdbx_strand_id
1 'polypeptide(L)'
;MKMNHTSIQKHLQLLNTLGISYVNLRTFSTLNKKTVSHIFSTADSQAIINYLEKQKLSEGTVNITYNPIKQEVITQKKHSVRDNDIEKIRFVFIDIDPKRKEGSSTDSEKKKAENVMEQVERYLKEQGIESFVKVDSGNGYHIFLLINEQPNNHETILTIQNFLQLLHRRFGVEDEVDIDTSVYNPSRLCKLVGTPAVKGKPTKERPHRLSSFLSIPDNIDRSNCFKILEQIVEENSMMSTSRVKSRPSFREVLPFIQADYKQWLAYYPELTYTIKEGDHKGVTLLIFDECPLRKHTNNSNGSCLSVTADNKIRFHCLHASDKNKDIQDFVKKYPLPKPVNPSVESLESNQEYYFDQFKLNQEGVFLVKEGQEEKVACPMFIKQIRKNIEQKVITLVLAYYVDHCWDEIEIEGGCLQTNNFKQLAKHGLIIKARREAEVVDFLQIQRENAPIFFEHESLGWKKENEAMIFQLQDSFGREIPSVLTKNSCYQLTTNGTEAEFDALVHKYVLGTNLELAWSIGIASIVLGYLNVTKANTFLSLLINLQGKSTTGKTTTLHFIASLFGNPTTVLRNMNATNKAIIKLASNNQGGVPLILDELGAATQNNFSSLIYQLASGEERLRLDSNCQLMPQETFSVLTLTSSEERLENYFNEKLTGLKVRYIEFSDIKFTKDANHAEKVKSLSSNTFGWGIK
;
A
#
# COMPACT_ATOMS: atom_id res chain seq x y z
N MET A 1 -50.74 24.70 -10.63
CA MET A 1 -50.23 25.70 -11.61
C MET A 1 -50.41 25.13 -13.02
N LYS A 2 -50.90 25.90 -13.99
CA LYS A 2 -51.10 25.41 -15.38
C LYS A 2 -49.80 25.49 -16.18
N MET A 3 -49.54 24.52 -17.05
CA MET A 3 -48.41 24.53 -17.98
C MET A 3 -48.58 25.66 -19.01
N ASN A 4 -47.48 26.20 -19.52
CA ASN A 4 -47.47 27.20 -20.57
C ASN A 4 -47.21 26.51 -21.93
N HIS A 5 -48.27 26.27 -22.69
CA HIS A 5 -48.20 25.55 -23.96
C HIS A 5 -47.34 26.29 -25.00
N THR A 6 -47.44 27.62 -25.07
CA THR A 6 -46.64 28.43 -25.98
C THR A 6 -45.14 28.28 -25.70
N SER A 7 -44.74 28.22 -24.42
CA SER A 7 -43.34 28.01 -24.03
C SER A 7 -42.85 26.59 -24.36
N ILE A 8 -43.70 25.59 -24.17
CA ILE A 8 -43.40 24.19 -24.55
C ILE A 8 -43.21 24.09 -26.07
N GLN A 9 -44.12 24.67 -26.85
CA GLN A 9 -44.02 24.70 -28.32
C GLN A 9 -42.75 25.42 -28.77
N LYS A 10 -42.47 26.60 -28.22
CA LYS A 10 -41.25 27.37 -28.53
C LYS A 10 -39.97 26.56 -28.25
N HIS A 11 -39.95 25.82 -27.15
CA HIS A 11 -38.81 25.00 -26.78
C HIS A 11 -38.60 23.81 -27.72
N LEU A 12 -39.67 23.09 -28.05
CA LEU A 12 -39.59 21.95 -28.97
C LEU A 12 -39.24 22.42 -30.39
N GLN A 13 -39.78 23.56 -30.82
CA GLN A 13 -39.44 24.19 -32.09
C GLN A 13 -37.95 24.58 -32.13
N LEU A 14 -37.42 25.19 -31.07
CA LEU A 14 -36.00 25.49 -30.96
C LEU A 14 -35.16 24.23 -31.14
N LEU A 15 -35.43 23.17 -30.39
CA LEU A 15 -34.70 21.89 -30.52
C LEU A 15 -34.78 21.32 -31.94
N ASN A 16 -35.96 21.35 -32.56
CA ASN A 16 -36.14 20.91 -33.94
C ASN A 16 -35.29 21.73 -34.92
N THR A 17 -35.28 23.06 -34.81
CA THR A 17 -34.44 23.96 -35.62
C THR A 17 -32.94 23.72 -35.38
N LEU A 18 -32.56 23.29 -34.18
CA LEU A 18 -31.17 22.93 -33.86
C LEU A 18 -30.78 21.52 -34.34
N GLY A 19 -31.71 20.81 -35.01
CA GLY A 19 -31.50 19.50 -35.61
C GLY A 19 -31.76 18.32 -34.66
N ILE A 20 -32.56 18.52 -33.62
CA ILE A 20 -32.98 17.47 -32.66
C ILE A 20 -34.41 17.06 -33.00
N SER A 21 -34.56 15.99 -33.77
CA SER A 21 -35.86 15.53 -34.28
C SER A 21 -36.68 14.74 -33.26
N TYR A 22 -36.03 14.14 -32.25
CA TYR A 22 -36.67 13.34 -31.22
C TYR A 22 -36.11 13.65 -29.84
N VAL A 23 -36.97 13.61 -28.82
CA VAL A 23 -36.59 13.79 -27.42
C VAL A 23 -37.20 12.68 -26.56
N ASN A 24 -36.43 12.21 -25.58
CA ASN A 24 -36.95 11.38 -24.50
C ASN A 24 -37.59 12.27 -23.43
N LEU A 25 -38.91 12.29 -23.38
CA LEU A 25 -39.72 12.95 -22.36
C LEU A 25 -39.85 12.03 -21.15
N ARG A 26 -39.38 12.50 -19.98
CA ARG A 26 -39.56 11.82 -18.70
C ARG A 26 -40.42 12.66 -17.76
N THR A 27 -41.52 12.07 -17.33
CA THR A 27 -42.46 12.68 -16.38
C THR A 27 -42.44 11.92 -15.07
N PHE A 28 -42.36 12.66 -13.96
CA PHE A 28 -42.48 12.10 -12.61
C PHE A 28 -43.70 12.71 -11.92
N SER A 29 -44.61 11.86 -11.44
CA SER A 29 -45.78 12.29 -10.65
C SER A 29 -45.51 12.10 -9.16
N THR A 30 -45.62 13.17 -8.38
CA THR A 30 -45.48 13.15 -6.91
C THR A 30 -46.62 12.39 -6.22
N LEU A 31 -47.83 12.41 -6.80
CA LEU A 31 -49.02 11.73 -6.27
C LEU A 31 -48.88 10.20 -6.31
N ASN A 32 -48.41 9.66 -7.43
CA ASN A 32 -48.33 8.21 -7.65
C ASN A 32 -46.90 7.65 -7.53
N LYS A 33 -45.91 8.51 -7.23
CA LYS A 33 -44.46 8.20 -7.18
C LYS A 33 -43.96 7.37 -8.39
N LYS A 34 -44.57 7.58 -9.55
CA LYS A 34 -44.29 6.81 -10.77
C LYS A 34 -43.55 7.68 -11.78
N THR A 35 -42.46 7.14 -12.30
CA THR A 35 -41.72 7.72 -13.42
C THR A 35 -42.18 7.07 -14.71
N VAL A 36 -42.51 7.87 -15.71
CA VAL A 36 -42.88 7.41 -17.05
C VAL A 36 -41.97 8.09 -18.06
N SER A 37 -41.53 7.35 -19.07
CA SER A 37 -40.58 7.79 -20.08
C SER A 37 -41.13 7.42 -21.45
N HIS A 38 -41.06 8.34 -22.40
CA HIS A 38 -41.49 8.14 -23.79
C HIS A 38 -40.65 8.98 -24.73
N ILE A 39 -40.44 8.48 -25.95
CA ILE A 39 -39.78 9.22 -27.01
C ILE A 39 -40.84 9.88 -27.89
N PHE A 40 -40.70 11.18 -28.12
CA PHE A 40 -41.58 11.96 -28.98
C PHE A 40 -40.80 12.68 -30.07
N SER A 41 -41.43 12.88 -31.22
CA SER A 41 -40.92 13.78 -32.26
C SER A 41 -41.06 15.23 -31.80
N THR A 42 -40.03 16.04 -31.99
CA THR A 42 -40.06 17.48 -31.68
C THR A 42 -40.90 18.27 -32.69
N ALA A 43 -41.13 17.73 -33.89
CA ALA A 43 -42.02 18.31 -34.88
C ALA A 43 -43.51 18.24 -34.48
N ASP A 44 -43.89 17.28 -33.64
CA ASP A 44 -45.26 17.10 -33.13
C ASP A 44 -45.39 17.56 -31.68
N SER A 45 -45.28 18.88 -31.49
CA SER A 45 -45.43 19.49 -30.17
C SER A 45 -46.82 19.28 -29.56
N GLN A 46 -47.86 19.10 -30.39
CA GLN A 46 -49.23 18.88 -29.93
C GLN A 46 -49.39 17.49 -29.30
N ALA A 47 -48.73 16.44 -29.83
CA ALA A 47 -48.75 15.12 -29.21
C ALA A 47 -48.14 15.14 -27.79
N ILE A 48 -47.05 15.89 -27.58
CA ILE A 48 -46.43 16.06 -26.26
C ILE A 48 -47.39 16.79 -25.32
N ILE A 49 -48.00 17.90 -25.75
CA ILE A 49 -48.96 18.66 -24.94
C ILE A 49 -50.16 17.78 -24.55
N ASN A 50 -50.78 17.11 -25.53
CA ASN A 50 -51.92 16.21 -25.30
C ASN A 50 -51.55 15.08 -24.34
N TYR A 51 -50.32 14.54 -24.42
CA TYR A 51 -49.83 13.55 -23.49
C TYR A 51 -49.72 14.12 -22.07
N LEU A 52 -49.09 15.29 -21.90
CA LEU A 52 -48.92 15.93 -20.59
C LEU A 52 -50.26 16.29 -19.93
N GLU A 53 -51.24 16.74 -20.70
CA GLU A 53 -52.61 17.01 -20.23
C GLU A 53 -53.31 15.72 -19.77
N LYS A 54 -53.20 14.63 -20.54
CA LYS A 54 -53.76 13.31 -20.18
C LYS A 54 -53.17 12.76 -18.89
N GLN A 55 -51.87 12.95 -18.66
CA GLN A 55 -51.20 12.51 -17.44
C GLN A 55 -51.61 13.32 -16.20
N LYS A 56 -52.38 14.43 -16.36
CA LYS A 56 -52.82 15.32 -15.27
C LYS A 56 -51.65 15.72 -14.35
N LEU A 57 -50.49 16.06 -14.93
CA LEU A 57 -49.25 16.37 -14.21
C LEU A 57 -49.28 17.74 -13.51
N SER A 58 -50.34 18.06 -12.76
CA SER A 58 -50.48 19.31 -12.01
C SER A 58 -49.42 19.48 -10.91
N GLU A 59 -48.79 18.38 -10.48
CA GLU A 59 -47.81 18.32 -9.39
C GLU A 59 -46.53 17.54 -9.77
N GLY A 60 -46.28 17.32 -11.07
CA GLY A 60 -45.15 16.51 -11.54
C GLY A 60 -44.00 17.33 -12.13
N THR A 61 -42.81 16.72 -12.18
CA THR A 61 -41.67 17.28 -12.93
C THR A 61 -41.58 16.65 -14.31
N VAL A 62 -41.44 17.50 -15.33
CA VAL A 62 -41.29 17.10 -16.73
C VAL A 62 -39.91 17.49 -17.23
N ASN A 63 -39.17 16.50 -17.73
CA ASN A 63 -37.82 16.67 -18.26
C ASN A 63 -37.70 16.04 -19.66
N ILE A 64 -36.76 16.54 -20.47
CA ILE A 64 -36.44 16.08 -21.81
C ILE A 64 -34.93 15.89 -21.97
N THR A 65 -34.52 15.23 -23.05
CA THR A 65 -33.11 15.12 -23.50
C THR A 65 -32.85 16.11 -24.64
N TYR A 66 -31.59 16.50 -24.84
CA TYR A 66 -31.21 17.54 -25.82
C TYR A 66 -30.32 17.03 -26.97
N ASN A 67 -29.70 15.85 -26.82
CA ASN A 67 -28.79 15.29 -27.84
C ASN A 67 -29.54 14.33 -28.79
N PRO A 68 -29.10 14.20 -30.07
CA PRO A 68 -29.71 13.28 -31.03
C PRO A 68 -29.74 11.83 -30.53
N ILE A 69 -30.93 11.21 -30.59
CA ILE A 69 -31.13 9.81 -30.24
C ILE A 69 -30.91 8.97 -31.50
N LYS A 70 -30.17 7.85 -31.37
CA LYS A 70 -29.89 6.96 -32.51
C LYS A 70 -31.17 6.44 -33.15
N GLN A 71 -31.17 6.34 -34.48
CA GLN A 71 -32.34 5.91 -35.25
C GLN A 71 -32.87 4.52 -34.83
N GLU A 72 -31.98 3.59 -34.48
CA GLU A 72 -32.33 2.24 -34.01
C GLU A 72 -33.17 2.24 -32.72
N VAL A 73 -32.94 3.22 -31.83
CA VAL A 73 -33.65 3.35 -30.56
C VAL A 73 -35.09 3.82 -30.79
N ILE A 74 -35.24 4.71 -31.79
CA ILE A 74 -36.54 5.24 -32.21
C ILE A 74 -37.37 4.14 -32.90
N THR A 75 -36.77 3.37 -33.81
CA THR A 75 -37.47 2.29 -34.53
C THR A 75 -37.86 1.13 -33.61
N GLN A 76 -37.04 0.81 -32.61
CA GLN A 76 -37.33 -0.20 -31.59
C GLN A 76 -38.39 0.26 -30.56
N LYS A 77 -38.86 1.51 -30.63
CA LYS A 77 -39.85 2.09 -29.70
C LYS A 77 -39.46 1.90 -28.22
N LYS A 78 -38.18 2.03 -27.88
CA LYS A 78 -37.74 2.00 -26.48
C LYS A 78 -38.47 3.09 -25.68
N HIS A 79 -38.85 2.76 -24.45
CA HIS A 79 -39.52 3.72 -23.56
C HIS A 79 -38.54 4.72 -22.91
N SER A 80 -37.26 4.37 -22.79
CA SER A 80 -36.25 5.21 -22.12
C SER A 80 -34.93 5.21 -22.88
N VAL A 81 -34.27 6.36 -22.91
CA VAL A 81 -32.95 6.57 -23.54
C VAL A 81 -31.86 6.54 -22.47
N ARG A 82 -30.77 5.82 -22.76
CA ARG A 82 -29.52 5.75 -21.97
C ARG A 82 -28.38 6.49 -22.71
N ASP A 83 -27.22 6.62 -22.09
CA ASP A 83 -26.08 7.35 -22.68
C ASP A 83 -25.60 6.74 -24.01
N ASN A 84 -25.59 5.42 -24.12
CA ASN A 84 -25.20 4.71 -25.34
C ASN A 84 -26.27 4.77 -26.45
N ASP A 85 -27.49 5.21 -26.13
CA ASP A 85 -28.58 5.42 -27.08
C ASP A 85 -28.50 6.81 -27.75
N ILE A 86 -27.56 7.67 -27.31
CA ILE A 86 -27.29 8.99 -27.91
C ILE A 86 -26.26 8.85 -29.04
N GLU A 87 -26.53 9.47 -30.17
CA GLU A 87 -25.71 9.38 -31.38
C GLU A 87 -24.51 10.34 -31.35
N LYS A 88 -24.77 11.60 -30.98
CA LYS A 88 -23.80 12.71 -31.01
C LYS A 88 -24.05 13.68 -29.87
N ILE A 89 -23.05 14.49 -29.52
CA ILE A 89 -23.19 15.57 -28.54
C ILE A 89 -23.29 16.89 -29.30
N ARG A 90 -24.35 17.66 -29.05
CA ARG A 90 -24.60 18.98 -29.65
C ARG A 90 -24.84 20.07 -28.62
N PHE A 91 -24.93 19.68 -27.35
CA PHE A 91 -25.18 20.60 -26.24
C PHE A 91 -24.27 20.27 -25.06
N VAL A 92 -23.77 21.33 -24.41
CA VAL A 92 -23.20 21.24 -23.07
C VAL A 92 -24.17 21.89 -22.09
N PHE A 93 -24.59 21.13 -21.08
CA PHE A 93 -25.55 21.58 -20.09
C PHE A 93 -24.82 22.03 -18.82
N ILE A 94 -25.13 23.24 -18.37
CA ILE A 94 -24.64 23.81 -17.11
C ILE A 94 -25.87 24.03 -16.22
N ASP A 95 -25.91 23.32 -15.09
CA ASP A 95 -27.01 23.40 -14.11
C ASP A 95 -26.52 24.17 -12.87
N ILE A 96 -27.16 25.31 -12.58
CA ILE A 96 -26.78 26.23 -11.52
C ILE A 96 -27.94 26.29 -10.53
N ASP A 97 -27.78 25.62 -9.39
CA ASP A 97 -28.86 25.42 -8.42
C ASP A 97 -28.40 25.93 -7.04
N PRO A 98 -29.23 26.69 -6.30
CA PRO A 98 -28.87 27.12 -4.96
C PRO A 98 -28.88 25.92 -3.99
N LYS A 99 -27.92 25.89 -3.06
CA LYS A 99 -27.93 24.94 -1.94
C LYS A 99 -29.09 25.28 -1.01
N ARG A 100 -29.91 24.28 -0.69
CA ARG A 100 -31.17 24.42 0.06
C ARG A 100 -31.41 23.21 0.95
N LYS A 101 -32.07 23.42 2.09
CA LYS A 101 -32.36 22.37 3.07
C LYS A 101 -33.40 21.36 2.54
N GLU A 102 -34.60 21.82 2.17
CA GLU A 102 -35.65 21.00 1.56
C GLU A 102 -36.62 21.83 0.71
N GLY A 103 -37.23 21.19 -0.30
CA GLY A 103 -38.30 21.79 -1.11
C GLY A 103 -37.84 22.71 -2.25
N SER A 104 -38.74 23.58 -2.71
CA SER A 104 -38.45 24.56 -3.77
C SER A 104 -37.57 25.70 -3.24
N SER A 105 -36.86 26.41 -4.11
CA SER A 105 -35.96 27.50 -3.68
C SER A 105 -36.72 28.75 -3.26
N THR A 106 -36.20 29.49 -2.29
CA THR A 106 -36.70 30.83 -1.93
C THR A 106 -36.27 31.86 -2.98
N ASP A 107 -36.87 33.05 -2.97
CA ASP A 107 -36.48 34.13 -3.88
C ASP A 107 -35.04 34.60 -3.61
N SER A 108 -34.61 34.62 -2.35
CA SER A 108 -33.23 34.96 -1.96
C SER A 108 -32.23 33.90 -2.44
N GLU A 109 -32.53 32.61 -2.25
CA GLU A 109 -31.73 31.50 -2.78
C GLU A 109 -31.61 31.58 -4.31
N LYS A 110 -32.73 31.84 -5.02
CA LYS A 110 -32.71 32.06 -6.46
C LYS A 110 -31.87 33.27 -6.86
N LYS A 111 -31.93 34.38 -6.12
CA LYS A 111 -31.14 35.57 -6.46
C LYS A 111 -29.64 35.30 -6.40
N LYS A 112 -29.19 34.47 -5.44
CA LYS A 112 -27.80 34.02 -5.36
C LYS A 112 -27.39 33.19 -6.58
N ALA A 113 -28.23 32.23 -6.97
CA ALA A 113 -27.98 31.42 -8.18
C ALA A 113 -27.99 32.27 -9.47
N GLU A 114 -28.81 33.33 -9.51
CA GLU A 114 -28.85 34.27 -10.64
C GLU A 114 -27.53 35.01 -10.78
N ASN A 115 -26.97 35.51 -9.67
CA ASN A 115 -25.67 36.19 -9.67
C ASN A 115 -24.54 35.29 -10.20
N VAL A 116 -24.54 34.00 -9.84
CA VAL A 116 -23.57 33.02 -10.36
C VAL A 116 -23.79 32.78 -11.86
N MET A 117 -25.03 32.64 -12.29
CA MET A 117 -25.40 32.50 -13.71
C MET A 117 -24.90 33.68 -14.55
N GLU A 118 -25.06 34.92 -14.07
CA GLU A 118 -24.56 36.13 -14.73
C GLU A 118 -23.02 36.17 -14.82
N GLN A 119 -22.32 35.65 -13.81
CA GLN A 119 -20.85 35.52 -13.85
C GLN A 119 -20.39 34.50 -14.87
N VAL A 120 -21.04 33.32 -14.91
CA VAL A 120 -20.78 32.29 -15.92
C VAL A 120 -21.07 32.83 -17.32
N GLU A 121 -22.17 33.55 -17.50
CA GLU A 121 -22.51 34.19 -18.78
C GLU A 121 -21.42 35.17 -19.24
N ARG A 122 -20.98 36.06 -18.35
CA ARG A 122 -19.93 37.05 -18.65
C ARG A 122 -18.65 36.34 -19.07
N TYR A 123 -18.26 35.30 -18.34
CA TYR A 123 -17.08 34.51 -18.64
C TYR A 123 -17.17 33.82 -19.99
N LEU A 124 -18.29 33.19 -20.31
CA LEU A 124 -18.48 32.54 -21.62
C LEU A 124 -18.32 33.55 -22.77
N LYS A 125 -18.91 34.75 -22.64
CA LYS A 125 -18.76 35.82 -23.63
C LYS A 125 -17.32 36.33 -23.73
N GLU A 126 -16.61 36.49 -22.62
CA GLU A 126 -15.18 36.85 -22.60
C GLU A 126 -14.29 35.82 -23.31
N GLN A 127 -14.66 34.53 -23.26
CA GLN A 127 -13.97 33.46 -23.99
C GLN A 127 -14.41 33.35 -25.47
N GLY A 128 -15.31 34.23 -25.95
CA GLY A 128 -15.82 34.20 -27.32
C GLY A 128 -16.94 33.18 -27.56
N ILE A 129 -17.57 32.66 -26.50
CA ILE A 129 -18.72 31.75 -26.61
C ILE A 129 -20.00 32.57 -26.42
N GLU A 130 -20.70 32.88 -27.51
CA GLU A 130 -21.97 33.63 -27.47
C GLU A 130 -23.21 32.77 -27.78
N SER A 131 -23.01 31.59 -28.37
CA SER A 131 -24.09 30.68 -28.76
C SER A 131 -24.59 29.82 -27.59
N PHE A 132 -25.33 30.42 -26.65
CA PHE A 132 -25.92 29.69 -25.53
C PHE A 132 -27.34 30.17 -25.16
N VAL A 133 -28.17 29.22 -24.73
CA VAL A 133 -29.56 29.47 -24.31
C VAL A 133 -29.63 29.52 -22.78
N LYS A 134 -30.27 30.54 -22.23
CA LYS A 134 -30.50 30.69 -20.78
C LYS A 134 -31.93 30.37 -20.41
N VAL A 135 -32.11 29.58 -19.37
CA VAL A 135 -33.42 29.11 -18.89
C VAL A 135 -33.50 29.27 -17.38
N ASP A 136 -34.62 29.83 -16.91
CA ASP A 136 -35.04 29.70 -15.51
C ASP A 136 -35.72 28.33 -15.36
N SER A 137 -35.11 27.44 -14.58
CA SER A 137 -35.63 26.08 -14.36
C SER A 137 -36.81 26.06 -13.38
N GLY A 138 -37.10 27.19 -12.74
CA GLY A 138 -38.06 27.40 -11.67
C GLY A 138 -37.42 27.35 -10.28
N ASN A 139 -36.35 26.58 -10.10
CA ASN A 139 -35.63 26.45 -8.83
C ASN A 139 -34.18 26.96 -8.87
N GLY A 140 -33.60 27.05 -10.06
CA GLY A 140 -32.25 27.54 -10.35
C GLY A 140 -32.21 27.99 -11.80
N TYR A 141 -31.02 27.94 -12.42
CA TYR A 141 -30.81 28.38 -13.79
C TYR A 141 -30.03 27.36 -14.60
N HIS A 142 -30.40 27.26 -15.86
CA HIS A 142 -29.77 26.38 -16.83
C HIS A 142 -29.13 27.22 -17.92
N ILE A 143 -27.91 26.86 -18.32
CA ILE A 143 -27.27 27.36 -19.54
C ILE A 143 -27.01 26.16 -20.45
N PHE A 144 -27.45 26.27 -21.71
CA PHE A 144 -27.18 25.28 -22.76
C PHE A 144 -26.24 25.88 -23.80
N LEU A 145 -24.98 25.46 -23.79
CA LEU A 145 -24.04 25.85 -24.85
C LEU A 145 -24.36 25.06 -26.11
N LEU A 146 -24.49 25.76 -27.24
CA LEU A 146 -24.74 25.17 -28.54
C LEU A 146 -23.40 24.88 -29.21
N ILE A 147 -22.99 23.62 -29.24
CA ILE A 147 -21.69 23.22 -29.79
C ILE A 147 -21.84 22.63 -31.19
N ASN A 148 -20.76 22.64 -31.97
CA ASN A 148 -20.67 21.84 -33.18
C ASN A 148 -20.78 20.36 -32.83
N GLU A 149 -21.21 19.54 -33.79
CA GLU A 149 -21.45 18.12 -33.55
C GLU A 149 -20.17 17.39 -33.14
N GLN A 150 -20.21 16.78 -31.95
CA GLN A 150 -19.12 15.98 -31.41
C GLN A 150 -19.49 14.49 -31.30
N PRO A 151 -18.52 13.58 -31.43
CA PRO A 151 -18.76 12.16 -31.21
C PRO A 151 -19.18 11.89 -29.75
N ASN A 152 -20.12 10.97 -29.55
CA ASN A 152 -20.42 10.45 -28.22
C ASN A 152 -19.32 9.45 -27.79
N ASN A 153 -18.14 9.96 -27.46
CA ASN A 153 -16.97 9.17 -27.07
C ASN A 153 -16.39 9.65 -25.73
N HIS A 154 -15.39 8.93 -25.22
CA HIS A 154 -14.80 9.24 -23.93
C HIS A 154 -14.18 10.65 -23.87
N GLU A 155 -13.46 11.05 -24.91
CA GLU A 155 -12.73 12.33 -25.00
C GLU A 155 -13.67 13.54 -24.97
N THR A 156 -14.75 13.51 -25.76
CA THR A 156 -15.75 14.59 -25.77
C THR A 156 -16.38 14.76 -24.40
N ILE A 157 -16.77 13.64 -23.77
CA ILE A 157 -17.39 13.67 -22.45
C ILE A 157 -16.36 14.17 -21.43
N LEU A 158 -15.09 13.72 -21.53
CA LEU A 158 -13.95 14.14 -20.71
C LEU A 158 -13.79 15.66 -20.65
N THR A 159 -13.71 16.30 -21.82
CA THR A 159 -13.65 17.75 -21.95
C THR A 159 -14.83 18.43 -21.24
N ILE A 160 -16.05 17.88 -21.38
CA ILE A 160 -17.25 18.46 -20.78
C ILE A 160 -17.21 18.44 -19.25
N GLN A 161 -16.91 17.31 -18.57
CA GLN A 161 -16.84 17.39 -17.09
C GLN A 161 -15.66 18.20 -16.59
N ASN A 162 -14.50 18.20 -17.28
CA ASN A 162 -13.39 19.06 -16.87
C ASN A 162 -13.78 20.54 -16.97
N PHE A 163 -14.52 20.92 -18.02
CA PHE A 163 -15.08 22.25 -18.16
C PHE A 163 -16.10 22.58 -17.05
N LEU A 164 -17.01 21.67 -16.72
CA LEU A 164 -17.98 21.88 -15.62
C LEU A 164 -17.29 22.00 -14.26
N GLN A 165 -16.28 21.16 -13.98
CA GLN A 165 -15.47 21.25 -12.76
C GLN A 165 -14.73 22.58 -12.67
N LEU A 166 -14.20 23.09 -13.78
CA LEU A 166 -13.56 24.39 -13.84
C LEU A 166 -14.56 25.51 -13.53
N LEU A 167 -15.77 25.48 -14.10
CA LEU A 167 -16.81 26.45 -13.81
C LEU A 167 -17.21 26.42 -12.34
N HIS A 168 -17.46 25.22 -11.78
CA HIS A 168 -17.78 25.05 -10.36
C HIS A 168 -16.67 25.63 -9.47
N ARG A 169 -15.40 25.31 -9.74
CA ARG A 169 -14.25 25.84 -8.99
C ARG A 169 -14.16 27.36 -9.05
N ARG A 170 -14.55 27.98 -10.18
CA ARG A 170 -14.39 29.42 -10.42
C ARG A 170 -15.56 30.25 -9.90
N PHE A 171 -16.78 29.74 -10.00
CA PHE A 171 -18.01 30.50 -9.76
C PHE A 171 -18.95 29.88 -8.71
N GLY A 172 -18.73 28.62 -8.33
CA GLY A 172 -19.46 28.01 -7.22
C GLY A 172 -19.22 28.80 -5.93
N VAL A 173 -20.25 28.91 -5.11
CA VAL A 173 -20.18 29.63 -3.83
C VAL A 173 -20.45 28.61 -2.73
N GLU A 174 -19.44 28.36 -1.90
CA GLU A 174 -19.52 27.40 -0.81
C GLU A 174 -20.77 27.64 0.05
N ASP A 175 -21.46 26.55 0.37
CA ASP A 175 -22.74 26.56 1.11
C ASP A 175 -23.91 27.40 0.56
N GLU A 176 -23.76 28.04 -0.61
CA GLU A 176 -24.82 28.90 -1.19
C GLU A 176 -25.30 28.44 -2.58
N VAL A 177 -24.40 28.20 -3.52
CA VAL A 177 -24.75 27.91 -4.92
C VAL A 177 -23.80 26.87 -5.49
N ASP A 178 -24.37 25.88 -6.16
CA ASP A 178 -23.63 24.82 -6.83
C ASP A 178 -23.81 24.90 -8.35
N ILE A 179 -22.72 24.65 -9.07
CA ILE A 179 -22.74 24.31 -10.49
C ILE A 179 -22.56 22.79 -10.55
N ASP A 180 -23.62 22.05 -10.90
CA ASP A 180 -23.61 20.59 -10.82
C ASP A 180 -22.61 20.00 -11.82
N THR A 181 -21.49 19.48 -11.30
CA THR A 181 -20.43 18.90 -12.14
C THR A 181 -20.76 17.50 -12.65
N SER A 182 -21.88 16.91 -12.24
CA SER A 182 -22.28 15.55 -12.62
C SER A 182 -23.09 15.49 -13.90
N VAL A 183 -23.49 16.63 -14.48
CA VAL A 183 -24.45 16.72 -15.61
C VAL A 183 -23.85 16.49 -17.00
N TYR A 184 -22.61 16.01 -17.08
CA TYR A 184 -21.87 15.83 -18.34
C TYR A 184 -22.34 14.66 -19.22
N ASN A 185 -23.14 13.73 -18.71
CA ASN A 185 -23.46 12.51 -19.45
C ASN A 185 -24.40 12.80 -20.67
N PRO A 186 -24.25 12.07 -21.78
CA PRO A 186 -24.96 12.34 -23.04
C PRO A 186 -26.50 12.41 -22.93
N SER A 187 -27.12 11.54 -22.14
CA SER A 187 -28.58 11.42 -22.03
C SER A 187 -29.18 12.24 -20.88
N ARG A 188 -28.45 13.25 -20.39
CA ARG A 188 -28.88 14.07 -19.25
C ARG A 188 -30.27 14.66 -19.45
N LEU A 189 -31.11 14.47 -18.44
CA LEU A 189 -32.46 15.00 -18.39
C LEU A 189 -32.44 16.45 -17.93
N CYS A 190 -33.08 17.29 -18.73
CA CYS A 190 -33.12 18.73 -18.58
C CYS A 190 -34.58 19.18 -18.51
N LYS A 191 -34.87 20.29 -17.81
CA LYS A 191 -36.24 20.77 -17.62
C LYS A 191 -36.94 21.07 -18.95
N LEU A 192 -38.18 20.60 -19.15
CA LEU A 192 -39.02 21.06 -20.25
C LEU A 192 -39.56 22.46 -19.91
N VAL A 193 -39.04 23.49 -20.58
CA VAL A 193 -39.48 24.89 -20.43
C VAL A 193 -40.99 25.02 -20.64
N GLY A 194 -41.64 25.82 -19.79
CA GLY A 194 -43.10 25.95 -19.75
C GLY A 194 -43.80 24.98 -18.80
N THR A 195 -43.05 24.13 -18.08
CA THR A 195 -43.60 23.21 -17.07
C THR A 195 -43.25 23.64 -15.62
N PRO A 196 -44.11 23.33 -14.63
CA PRO A 196 -43.84 23.68 -13.22
C PRO A 196 -42.65 22.90 -12.63
N ALA A 197 -41.83 23.57 -11.81
CA ALA A 197 -40.75 22.96 -11.05
C ALA A 197 -41.24 22.57 -9.64
N VAL A 198 -41.72 21.33 -9.51
CA VAL A 198 -42.36 20.84 -8.29
C VAL A 198 -41.33 20.08 -7.43
N LYS A 199 -40.91 20.68 -6.31
CA LYS A 199 -40.12 20.02 -5.26
C LYS A 199 -40.76 20.30 -3.89
N GLY A 200 -41.18 19.24 -3.20
CA GLY A 200 -41.87 19.34 -1.89
C GLY A 200 -43.24 20.04 -1.96
N LYS A 201 -43.86 20.26 -0.81
CA LYS A 201 -45.10 21.05 -0.71
C LYS A 201 -44.78 22.54 -0.89
N PRO A 202 -45.59 23.30 -1.66
CA PRO A 202 -45.35 24.73 -1.87
C PRO A 202 -45.68 25.51 -0.60
N THR A 203 -44.86 26.49 -0.26
CA THR A 203 -45.12 27.47 0.81
C THR A 203 -45.01 28.88 0.25
N LYS A 204 -45.43 29.89 1.02
CA LYS A 204 -45.27 31.31 0.63
C LYS A 204 -43.80 31.67 0.37
N GLU A 205 -42.88 31.11 1.14
CA GLU A 205 -41.44 31.34 1.01
C GLU A 205 -40.78 30.45 -0.06
N ARG A 206 -41.34 29.26 -0.33
CA ARG A 206 -40.82 28.28 -1.29
C ARG A 206 -41.90 27.90 -2.30
N PRO A 207 -42.30 28.82 -3.20
CA PRO A 207 -43.34 28.56 -4.18
C PRO A 207 -42.86 27.62 -5.28
N HIS A 208 -43.79 26.87 -5.89
CA HIS A 208 -43.52 26.22 -7.17
C HIS A 208 -43.54 27.28 -8.28
N ARG A 209 -42.54 27.28 -9.16
CA ARG A 209 -42.42 28.26 -10.27
C ARG A 209 -42.46 27.58 -11.64
N LEU A 210 -42.86 28.34 -12.66
CA LEU A 210 -42.91 27.87 -14.04
C LEU A 210 -41.52 28.08 -14.62
N SER A 211 -40.99 27.07 -15.30
CA SER A 211 -39.76 27.25 -16.07
C SER A 211 -40.00 28.14 -17.29
N SER A 212 -39.04 29.00 -17.62
CA SER A 212 -39.16 29.96 -18.72
C SER A 212 -37.81 30.23 -19.40
N PHE A 213 -37.84 30.69 -20.65
CA PHE A 213 -36.64 31.18 -21.32
C PHE A 213 -36.27 32.56 -20.79
N LEU A 214 -34.99 32.75 -20.45
CA LEU A 214 -34.43 34.06 -20.14
C LEU A 214 -33.88 34.73 -21.40
N SER A 215 -33.13 33.97 -22.20
CA SER A 215 -32.64 34.43 -23.50
C SER A 215 -32.38 33.26 -24.44
N ILE A 216 -32.55 33.52 -25.73
CA ILE A 216 -32.15 32.65 -26.84
C ILE A 216 -31.25 33.52 -27.73
N PRO A 217 -30.08 33.05 -28.16
CA PRO A 217 -29.16 33.87 -28.95
C PRO A 217 -29.76 34.14 -30.34
N ASP A 218 -29.60 35.38 -30.84
CA ASP A 218 -30.13 35.80 -32.15
C ASP A 218 -29.36 35.18 -33.31
N ASN A 219 -28.04 35.01 -33.14
CA ASN A 219 -27.16 34.33 -34.10
C ASN A 219 -26.52 33.10 -33.43
N ILE A 220 -26.50 31.97 -34.14
CA ILE A 220 -26.01 30.70 -33.63
C ILE A 220 -24.80 30.27 -34.45
N ASP A 221 -23.60 30.65 -33.98
CA ASP A 221 -22.34 30.12 -34.48
C ASP A 221 -21.85 28.99 -33.57
N ARG A 222 -21.79 27.77 -34.12
CA ARG A 222 -21.34 26.57 -33.40
C ARG A 222 -19.92 26.16 -33.76
N SER A 223 -19.31 26.78 -34.77
CA SER A 223 -18.13 26.26 -35.47
C SER A 223 -16.91 26.06 -34.57
N ASN A 224 -16.71 26.97 -33.60
CA ASN A 224 -15.55 26.97 -32.73
C ASN A 224 -15.88 26.71 -31.25
N CYS A 225 -17.15 26.60 -30.87
CA CYS A 225 -17.57 26.55 -29.47
C CYS A 225 -16.86 25.41 -28.71
N PHE A 226 -16.91 24.17 -29.20
CA PHE A 226 -16.26 23.05 -28.51
C PHE A 226 -14.73 23.17 -28.48
N LYS A 227 -14.11 23.73 -29.53
CA LYS A 227 -12.65 23.96 -29.55
C LYS A 227 -12.23 24.98 -28.49
N ILE A 228 -13.02 26.03 -28.28
CA ILE A 228 -12.79 26.99 -27.19
C ILE A 228 -12.90 26.28 -25.84
N LEU A 229 -13.86 25.37 -25.66
CA LEU A 229 -13.96 24.56 -24.44
C LEU A 229 -12.69 23.72 -24.21
N GLU A 230 -12.17 23.06 -25.25
CA GLU A 230 -10.92 22.29 -25.20
C GLU A 230 -9.75 23.19 -24.77
N GLN A 231 -9.58 24.35 -25.40
CA GLN A 231 -8.54 25.33 -25.08
C GLN A 231 -8.63 25.82 -23.63
N ILE A 232 -9.82 26.20 -23.15
CA ILE A 232 -10.04 26.63 -21.77
C ILE A 232 -9.59 25.53 -20.79
N VAL A 233 -9.92 24.26 -21.07
CA VAL A 233 -9.57 23.13 -20.21
C VAL A 233 -8.06 22.87 -20.23
N GLU A 234 -7.42 22.93 -21.39
CA GLU A 234 -5.97 22.73 -21.54
C GLU A 234 -5.15 23.82 -20.83
N GLU A 235 -5.46 25.10 -21.05
CA GLU A 235 -4.75 26.23 -20.43
C GLU A 235 -4.80 26.19 -18.90
N ASN A 236 -5.96 25.82 -18.34
CA ASN A 236 -6.14 25.71 -16.90
C ASN A 236 -5.51 24.44 -16.30
N SER A 237 -5.17 23.46 -17.13
CA SER A 237 -4.41 22.27 -16.72
C SER A 237 -2.91 22.58 -16.61
N MET A 238 -2.36 23.44 -17.48
CA MET A 238 -0.93 23.81 -17.49
C MET A 238 -0.51 24.77 -16.37
N MET A 239 -1.40 25.67 -15.92
CA MET A 239 -1.14 26.57 -14.78
C MET A 239 -1.08 25.86 -13.41
N SER A 240 -1.40 24.56 -13.35
CA SER A 240 -1.52 23.77 -12.11
C SER A 240 -0.23 23.01 -11.72
N THR A 241 0.90 23.23 -12.40
CA THR A 241 2.15 22.44 -12.27
C THR A 241 3.05 22.80 -11.07
N SER A 242 2.46 23.22 -9.94
CA SER A 242 3.16 23.27 -8.64
C SER A 242 2.24 22.82 -7.51
N ARG A 243 2.17 21.49 -7.34
CA ARG A 243 1.68 20.67 -6.20
C ARG A 243 0.93 19.46 -6.76
N VAL A 244 1.67 18.38 -6.97
CA VAL A 244 1.07 17.07 -7.25
C VAL A 244 0.34 16.62 -5.98
N LYS A 245 -0.96 16.91 -5.93
CA LYS A 245 -1.97 16.07 -5.28
C LYS A 245 -2.95 15.72 -6.39
N SER A 246 -2.74 14.55 -6.98
CA SER A 246 -3.57 14.00 -8.05
C SER A 246 -4.97 13.70 -7.56
N ARG A 247 -5.99 14.23 -8.23
CA ARG A 247 -7.34 13.67 -8.39
C ARG A 247 -8.15 14.50 -9.42
N PRO A 248 -9.21 13.96 -10.06
CA PRO A 248 -9.11 13.12 -11.28
C PRO A 248 -10.09 13.53 -12.39
N SER A 249 -9.92 12.94 -13.58
CA SER A 249 -10.92 12.79 -14.65
C SER A 249 -10.67 11.39 -15.28
N PHE A 250 -11.60 10.49 -15.60
CA PHE A 250 -13.02 10.57 -15.95
C PHE A 250 -13.60 9.16 -16.19
N ARG A 251 -14.94 9.04 -16.21
CA ARG A 251 -15.80 7.84 -16.02
C ARG A 251 -15.79 7.45 -14.55
N GLU A 252 -16.95 7.43 -13.88
CA GLU A 252 -17.09 6.50 -12.76
C GLU A 252 -17.12 5.10 -13.37
N VAL A 253 -15.94 4.62 -13.75
CA VAL A 253 -15.52 3.31 -13.29
C VAL A 253 -15.67 3.41 -11.78
N LEU A 254 -16.88 3.10 -11.27
CA LEU A 254 -17.05 2.84 -9.85
C LEU A 254 -15.87 1.93 -9.51
N PRO A 255 -15.03 2.31 -8.54
CA PRO A 255 -13.83 1.56 -8.28
C PRO A 255 -14.25 0.13 -8.12
N PHE A 256 -13.61 -0.73 -8.89
CA PHE A 256 -13.76 -2.15 -8.78
C PHE A 256 -12.46 -2.67 -8.22
N ILE A 257 -12.55 -3.75 -7.48
CA ILE A 257 -11.39 -4.55 -7.15
C ILE A 257 -11.53 -5.87 -7.89
N GLN A 258 -10.41 -6.44 -8.31
CA GLN A 258 -10.40 -7.78 -8.87
C GLN A 258 -9.98 -8.73 -7.77
N ALA A 259 -10.89 -9.58 -7.32
CA ALA A 259 -10.65 -10.50 -6.20
C ALA A 259 -11.64 -11.67 -6.23
N ASP A 260 -11.30 -12.77 -5.57
CA ASP A 260 -12.25 -13.86 -5.32
C ASP A 260 -13.23 -13.46 -4.21
N TYR A 261 -14.45 -13.11 -4.61
CA TYR A 261 -15.50 -12.69 -3.68
C TYR A 261 -15.91 -13.80 -2.70
N LYS A 262 -15.77 -15.08 -3.08
CA LYS A 262 -16.14 -16.21 -2.20
C LYS A 262 -15.17 -16.32 -1.06
N GLN A 263 -13.86 -16.25 -1.33
CA GLN A 263 -12.83 -16.23 -0.29
C GLN A 263 -12.94 -14.98 0.59
N TRP A 264 -13.17 -13.81 -0.03
CA TRP A 264 -13.30 -12.55 0.71
C TRP A 264 -14.49 -12.56 1.67
N LEU A 265 -15.68 -12.99 1.23
CA LEU A 265 -16.87 -13.03 2.08
C LEU A 265 -16.85 -14.20 3.08
N ALA A 266 -16.15 -15.31 2.79
CA ALA A 266 -15.95 -16.38 3.76
C ALA A 266 -15.11 -15.92 4.97
N TYR A 267 -14.21 -14.94 4.79
CA TYR A 267 -13.42 -14.36 5.87
C TYR A 267 -14.26 -13.48 6.82
N TYR A 268 -15.41 -12.97 6.37
CA TYR A 268 -16.31 -12.12 7.14
C TYR A 268 -17.71 -12.77 7.28
N PRO A 269 -17.84 -13.84 8.09
CA PRO A 269 -19.07 -14.62 8.20
C PRO A 269 -20.26 -13.83 8.78
N GLU A 270 -20.01 -12.67 9.40
CA GLU A 270 -21.04 -11.75 9.89
C GLU A 270 -21.79 -11.03 8.75
N LEU A 271 -21.26 -11.03 7.53
CA LEU A 271 -21.92 -10.46 6.36
C LEU A 271 -22.87 -11.48 5.75
N THR A 272 -24.16 -11.38 6.08
CA THR A 272 -25.19 -12.22 5.49
C THR A 272 -25.71 -11.61 4.18
N TYR A 273 -25.82 -12.44 3.15
CA TYR A 273 -26.23 -12.01 1.82
C TYR A 273 -27.00 -13.09 1.04
N THR A 274 -27.78 -12.64 0.06
CA THR A 274 -28.48 -13.49 -0.91
C THR A 274 -27.93 -13.28 -2.31
N ILE A 275 -27.74 -14.35 -3.08
CA ILE A 275 -27.22 -14.29 -4.45
C ILE A 275 -28.38 -14.14 -5.44
N LYS A 276 -28.26 -13.21 -6.39
CA LYS A 276 -29.17 -13.05 -7.54
C LYS A 276 -28.39 -12.79 -8.82
N GLU A 277 -28.98 -13.16 -9.95
CA GLU A 277 -28.45 -12.77 -11.27
C GLU A 277 -28.74 -11.29 -11.52
N GLY A 278 -27.74 -10.55 -12.00
CA GLY A 278 -27.85 -9.12 -12.30
C GLY A 278 -28.51 -8.85 -13.65
N ASP A 279 -28.90 -7.60 -13.88
CA ASP A 279 -29.57 -7.15 -15.11
C ASP A 279 -28.70 -7.30 -16.39
N HIS A 280 -27.41 -7.53 -16.21
CA HIS A 280 -26.43 -7.75 -17.27
C HIS A 280 -25.94 -9.20 -17.28
N LYS A 281 -25.94 -9.82 -18.46
CA LYS A 281 -25.49 -11.21 -18.65
C LYS A 281 -24.05 -11.38 -18.14
N GLY A 282 -23.84 -12.33 -17.21
CA GLY A 282 -22.53 -12.57 -16.59
C GLY A 282 -22.19 -11.69 -15.38
N VAL A 283 -23.17 -10.96 -14.83
CA VAL A 283 -23.03 -10.23 -13.56
C VAL A 283 -23.86 -10.90 -12.47
N THR A 284 -23.22 -11.20 -11.35
CA THR A 284 -23.84 -11.74 -10.14
C THR A 284 -23.98 -10.64 -9.10
N LEU A 285 -25.14 -10.52 -8.46
CA LEU A 285 -25.40 -9.58 -7.36
C LEU A 285 -25.46 -10.33 -6.03
N LEU A 286 -24.70 -9.86 -5.05
CA LEU A 286 -24.69 -10.34 -3.67
C LEU A 286 -25.37 -9.27 -2.81
N ILE A 287 -26.65 -9.48 -2.49
CA ILE A 287 -27.49 -8.49 -1.79
C ILE A 287 -27.40 -8.75 -0.30
N PHE A 288 -26.91 -7.78 0.47
CA PHE A 288 -26.78 -7.92 1.92
C PHE A 288 -28.14 -7.72 2.61
N ASP A 289 -28.37 -8.48 3.68
CA ASP A 289 -29.61 -8.38 4.47
C ASP A 289 -29.69 -7.03 5.20
N GLU A 290 -28.55 -6.57 5.72
CA GLU A 290 -28.35 -5.22 6.28
C GLU A 290 -27.16 -4.52 5.61
N CYS A 291 -27.18 -3.18 5.56
CA CYS A 291 -26.04 -2.45 5.00
C CYS A 291 -24.76 -2.65 5.82
N PRO A 292 -23.68 -3.17 5.21
CA PRO A 292 -22.43 -3.44 5.92
C PRO A 292 -21.72 -2.18 6.42
N LEU A 293 -21.93 -1.03 5.77
CA LEU A 293 -21.21 0.20 6.12
C LEU A 293 -21.82 0.90 7.33
N ARG A 294 -23.15 0.96 7.42
CA ARG A 294 -23.86 1.72 8.45
C ARG A 294 -25.30 1.24 8.62
N LYS A 295 -25.89 1.45 9.80
CA LYS A 295 -27.35 1.33 10.01
C LYS A 295 -28.11 2.53 9.43
N HIS A 296 -29.07 2.25 8.56
CA HIS A 296 -30.00 3.20 7.96
C HIS A 296 -31.39 3.11 8.58
N THR A 297 -32.22 4.14 8.37
CA THR A 297 -33.61 4.18 8.82
C THR A 297 -34.51 3.15 8.12
N ASN A 298 -34.12 2.68 6.94
CA ASN A 298 -34.66 1.50 6.27
C ASN A 298 -33.47 0.61 5.92
N ASN A 299 -33.22 -0.46 6.68
CA ASN A 299 -31.94 -1.15 6.65
C ASN A 299 -31.90 -2.39 5.74
N SER A 300 -33.04 -2.78 5.16
CA SER A 300 -33.18 -4.03 4.42
C SER A 300 -32.90 -3.87 2.92
N ASN A 301 -32.12 -4.80 2.36
CA ASN A 301 -31.93 -5.02 0.91
C ASN A 301 -31.50 -3.78 0.08
N GLY A 302 -30.88 -2.78 0.71
CA GLY A 302 -30.47 -1.53 0.05
C GLY A 302 -29.00 -1.48 -0.34
N SER A 303 -28.21 -2.54 -0.12
CA SER A 303 -26.79 -2.59 -0.48
C SER A 303 -26.39 -3.93 -1.08
N CYS A 304 -25.49 -3.93 -2.07
CA CYS A 304 -25.01 -5.15 -2.70
C CYS A 304 -23.57 -5.04 -3.23
N LEU A 305 -22.92 -6.19 -3.41
CA LEU A 305 -21.75 -6.32 -4.28
C LEU A 305 -22.21 -6.81 -5.67
N SER A 306 -21.69 -6.21 -6.74
CA SER A 306 -21.81 -6.75 -8.09
C SER A 306 -20.49 -7.40 -8.51
N VAL A 307 -20.54 -8.62 -9.00
CA VAL A 307 -19.38 -9.41 -9.45
C VAL A 307 -19.55 -9.78 -10.91
N THR A 308 -18.60 -9.44 -11.75
CA THR A 308 -18.58 -9.85 -13.17
C THR A 308 -17.92 -11.23 -13.34
N ALA A 309 -18.05 -11.83 -14.52
CA ALA A 309 -17.43 -13.12 -14.85
C ALA A 309 -15.89 -13.14 -14.72
N ASP A 310 -15.23 -11.99 -14.84
CA ASP A 310 -13.78 -11.78 -14.64
C ASP A 310 -13.43 -11.35 -13.19
N ASN A 311 -14.30 -11.62 -12.22
CA ASN A 311 -14.11 -11.33 -10.80
C ASN A 311 -13.89 -9.85 -10.46
N LYS A 312 -14.41 -8.92 -11.27
CA LYS A 312 -14.44 -7.50 -10.90
C LYS A 312 -15.61 -7.24 -9.98
N ILE A 313 -15.30 -6.83 -8.75
CA ILE A 313 -16.27 -6.60 -7.67
C ILE A 313 -16.47 -5.10 -7.48
N ARG A 314 -17.72 -4.66 -7.39
CA ARG A 314 -18.09 -3.29 -7.03
C ARG A 314 -19.11 -3.29 -5.90
N PHE A 315 -19.07 -2.28 -5.04
CA PHE A 315 -20.06 -2.08 -3.99
C PHE A 315 -21.06 -1.00 -4.38
N HIS A 316 -22.33 -1.24 -4.08
CA HIS A 316 -23.44 -0.32 -4.31
C HIS A 316 -24.28 -0.19 -3.05
N CYS A 317 -24.53 1.05 -2.61
CA CYS A 317 -25.52 1.35 -1.59
C CYS A 317 -26.57 2.31 -2.14
N LEU A 318 -27.84 1.90 -2.11
CA LEU A 318 -28.98 2.66 -2.62
C LEU A 318 -29.55 3.64 -1.59
N HIS A 319 -29.01 3.67 -0.36
CA HIS A 319 -29.42 4.60 0.68
C HIS A 319 -28.83 5.99 0.45
N ALA A 320 -29.66 7.04 0.56
CA ALA A 320 -29.26 8.42 0.30
C ALA A 320 -28.08 8.90 1.16
N SER A 321 -27.94 8.37 2.38
CA SER A 321 -26.84 8.72 3.30
C SER A 321 -25.48 8.18 2.85
N ASP A 322 -25.46 7.11 2.05
CA ASP A 322 -24.26 6.42 1.59
C ASP A 322 -24.16 6.44 0.06
N LYS A 323 -24.84 7.38 -0.60
CA LYS A 323 -24.88 7.51 -2.07
C LYS A 323 -23.50 7.66 -2.71
N ASN A 324 -22.53 8.19 -1.96
CA ASN A 324 -21.16 8.41 -2.42
C ASN A 324 -20.18 7.34 -1.90
N LYS A 325 -20.68 6.25 -1.30
CA LYS A 325 -19.86 5.15 -0.79
C LYS A 325 -19.64 4.11 -1.87
N ASP A 326 -18.39 3.71 -2.06
CA ASP A 326 -17.97 2.81 -3.14
C ASP A 326 -17.25 1.56 -2.60
N ILE A 327 -16.61 0.78 -3.49
CA ILE A 327 -15.85 -0.40 -3.07
C ILE A 327 -14.70 -0.05 -2.14
N GLN A 328 -14.09 1.14 -2.24
CA GLN A 328 -12.97 1.53 -1.39
C GLN A 328 -13.45 1.77 0.05
N ASP A 329 -14.64 2.34 0.23
CA ASP A 329 -15.24 2.46 1.56
C ASP A 329 -15.60 1.09 2.15
N PHE A 330 -16.09 0.17 1.30
CA PHE A 330 -16.32 -1.22 1.70
C PHE A 330 -15.02 -1.91 2.11
N VAL A 331 -13.98 -1.85 1.29
CA VAL A 331 -12.63 -2.38 1.58
C VAL A 331 -12.00 -1.69 2.78
N LYS A 332 -12.27 -0.41 3.04
CA LYS A 332 -11.75 0.27 4.22
C LYS A 332 -12.32 -0.32 5.52
N LYS A 333 -13.58 -0.76 5.51
CA LYS A 333 -14.23 -1.39 6.65
C LYS A 333 -14.00 -2.91 6.72
N TYR A 334 -14.02 -3.55 5.57
CA TYR A 334 -13.81 -4.98 5.35
C TYR A 334 -12.68 -5.16 4.35
N PRO A 335 -11.41 -4.93 4.75
CA PRO A 335 -10.30 -5.05 3.84
C PRO A 335 -10.30 -6.41 3.17
N LEU A 336 -9.91 -6.44 1.89
CA LEU A 336 -9.50 -7.68 1.26
C LEU A 336 -8.55 -8.35 2.24
N PRO A 337 -8.80 -9.61 2.64
CA PRO A 337 -7.78 -10.34 3.36
C PRO A 337 -6.53 -10.21 2.50
N LYS A 338 -5.45 -9.65 3.08
CA LYS A 338 -4.16 -9.56 2.39
C LYS A 338 -3.94 -10.94 1.77
N PRO A 339 -3.54 -11.05 0.48
CA PRO A 339 -3.31 -12.35 -0.12
C PRO A 339 -2.48 -13.11 0.89
N VAL A 340 -3.05 -14.22 1.40
CA VAL A 340 -2.33 -15.05 2.35
C VAL A 340 -1.02 -15.33 1.66
N ASN A 341 0.10 -14.95 2.29
CA ASN A 341 1.38 -15.08 1.60
C ASN A 341 1.50 -16.54 1.18
N PRO A 342 1.72 -16.82 -0.12
CA PRO A 342 1.79 -18.17 -0.59
C PRO A 342 2.83 -18.92 0.25
N SER A 343 2.46 -20.14 0.61
CA SER A 343 3.33 -21.08 1.30
C SER A 343 3.41 -22.35 0.47
N VAL A 344 4.48 -23.11 0.65
CA VAL A 344 4.65 -24.39 -0.03
C VAL A 344 3.45 -25.29 0.25
N GLU A 345 3.03 -25.38 1.51
CA GLU A 345 1.92 -26.20 1.97
C GLU A 345 0.58 -25.78 1.33
N SER A 346 0.36 -24.48 1.15
CA SER A 346 -0.85 -23.98 0.50
C SER A 346 -0.89 -24.28 -1.01
N LEU A 347 0.26 -24.21 -1.69
CA LEU A 347 0.30 -24.52 -3.12
C LEU A 347 0.22 -26.03 -3.37
N GLU A 348 0.80 -26.84 -2.48
CA GLU A 348 0.65 -28.31 -2.51
C GLU A 348 -0.80 -28.76 -2.25
N SER A 349 -1.59 -27.96 -1.53
CA SER A 349 -3.03 -28.20 -1.35
C SER A 349 -3.90 -27.63 -2.49
N ASN A 350 -3.29 -27.28 -3.63
CA ASN A 350 -3.95 -26.69 -4.80
C ASN A 350 -4.66 -25.36 -4.53
N GLN A 351 -4.21 -24.59 -3.54
CA GLN A 351 -4.71 -23.23 -3.33
C GLN A 351 -4.20 -22.31 -4.45
N GLU A 352 -5.10 -21.49 -4.99
CA GLU A 352 -4.77 -20.51 -6.03
C GLU A 352 -4.62 -19.11 -5.43
N TYR A 353 -3.64 -18.37 -5.95
CA TYR A 353 -3.35 -17.00 -5.55
C TYR A 353 -3.39 -16.07 -6.75
N TYR A 354 -3.96 -14.88 -6.54
CA TYR A 354 -4.08 -13.86 -7.58
C TYR A 354 -3.32 -12.60 -7.18
N PHE A 355 -2.46 -12.13 -8.09
CA PHE A 355 -1.63 -10.95 -7.95
C PHE A 355 -1.82 -10.06 -9.18
N ASP A 356 -2.79 -9.14 -9.12
CA ASP A 356 -3.20 -8.32 -10.26
C ASP A 356 -3.56 -9.17 -11.49
N GLN A 357 -2.82 -9.04 -12.60
CA GLN A 357 -2.99 -9.84 -13.81
C GLN A 357 -2.35 -11.24 -13.76
N PHE A 358 -1.73 -11.63 -12.63
CA PHE A 358 -1.05 -12.91 -12.48
C PHE A 358 -1.82 -13.88 -11.58
N LYS A 359 -1.75 -15.16 -11.93
CA LYS A 359 -2.26 -16.28 -11.15
C LYS A 359 -1.11 -17.22 -10.80
N LEU A 360 -1.05 -17.65 -9.55
CA LEU A 360 -0.08 -18.62 -9.03
C LEU A 360 -0.83 -19.84 -8.48
N ASN A 361 -0.41 -21.02 -8.88
CA ASN A 361 -0.85 -22.32 -8.35
C ASN A 361 0.29 -23.34 -8.41
N GLN A 362 0.01 -24.62 -8.11
CA GLN A 362 1.00 -25.70 -8.14
C GLN A 362 1.56 -26.00 -9.56
N GLU A 363 0.86 -25.58 -10.62
CA GLU A 363 1.28 -25.84 -11.99
C GLU A 363 2.21 -24.76 -12.54
N GLY A 364 2.08 -23.51 -12.10
CA GLY A 364 2.91 -22.42 -12.59
C GLY A 364 2.49 -21.03 -12.15
N VAL A 365 3.21 -20.06 -12.71
CA VAL A 365 2.80 -18.66 -12.76
C VAL A 365 2.18 -18.40 -14.12
N PHE A 366 0.96 -17.87 -14.14
CA PHE A 366 0.17 -17.61 -15.33
C PHE A 366 -0.17 -16.14 -15.45
N LEU A 367 -0.12 -15.60 -16.66
CA LEU A 367 -0.62 -14.27 -17.00
C LEU A 367 -2.05 -14.39 -17.51
N VAL A 368 -2.97 -13.66 -16.89
CA VAL A 368 -4.40 -13.68 -17.22
C VAL A 368 -4.73 -12.46 -18.07
N LYS A 369 -5.02 -12.67 -19.36
CA LYS A 369 -5.43 -11.61 -20.30
C LYS A 369 -6.74 -12.02 -20.98
N GLU A 370 -7.75 -11.16 -20.89
CA GLU A 370 -9.05 -11.35 -21.56
C GLU A 370 -9.71 -12.73 -21.30
N GLY A 371 -9.47 -13.31 -20.12
CA GLY A 371 -9.99 -14.62 -19.73
C GLY A 371 -9.17 -15.83 -20.23
N GLN A 372 -8.03 -15.60 -20.89
CA GLN A 372 -7.06 -16.64 -21.24
C GLN A 372 -5.90 -16.65 -20.23
N GLU A 373 -5.48 -17.85 -19.81
CA GLU A 373 -4.33 -18.06 -18.92
C GLU A 373 -3.13 -18.53 -19.75
N GLU A 374 -2.04 -17.76 -19.73
CA GLU A 374 -0.79 -18.13 -20.38
C GLU A 374 0.32 -18.39 -19.36
N LYS A 375 0.91 -19.60 -19.40
CA LYS A 375 2.01 -19.97 -18.48
C LYS A 375 3.28 -19.19 -18.78
N VAL A 376 3.76 -18.45 -17.79
CA VAL A 376 4.95 -17.58 -17.87
C VAL A 376 6.18 -18.28 -17.29
N ALA A 377 6.03 -18.92 -16.12
CA ALA A 377 7.10 -19.58 -15.39
C ALA A 377 6.63 -20.83 -14.63
N CYS A 378 7.57 -21.59 -14.08
CA CYS A 378 7.27 -22.59 -13.06
C CYS A 378 6.72 -21.93 -11.78
N PRO A 379 6.07 -22.69 -10.88
CA PRO A 379 5.58 -22.13 -9.62
C PRO A 379 6.73 -21.49 -8.86
N MET A 380 6.57 -20.21 -8.52
CA MET A 380 7.51 -19.49 -7.68
C MET A 380 6.86 -18.32 -6.98
N PHE A 381 7.39 -17.96 -5.81
CA PHE A 381 6.89 -16.85 -5.02
C PHE A 381 7.93 -16.34 -4.02
N ILE A 382 7.79 -15.09 -3.60
CA ILE A 382 8.63 -14.50 -2.56
C ILE A 382 8.13 -15.02 -1.22
N LYS A 383 8.86 -15.97 -0.64
CA LYS A 383 8.56 -16.52 0.69
C LYS A 383 8.74 -15.45 1.77
N GLN A 384 9.82 -14.66 1.67
CA GLN A 384 10.12 -13.58 2.60
C GLN A 384 11.16 -12.61 2.03
N ILE A 385 11.18 -11.40 2.58
CA ILE A 385 12.19 -10.38 2.32
C ILE A 385 13.06 -10.26 3.56
N ARG A 386 14.37 -10.42 3.40
CA ARG A 386 15.36 -10.19 4.45
C ARG A 386 16.01 -8.84 4.24
N LYS A 387 16.01 -8.00 5.28
CA LYS A 387 16.62 -6.67 5.24
C LYS A 387 17.74 -6.59 6.25
N ASN A 388 18.97 -6.48 5.76
CA ASN A 388 20.13 -6.25 6.61
C ASN A 388 20.10 -4.80 7.12
N ILE A 389 20.07 -4.63 8.44
CA ILE A 389 19.91 -3.30 9.03
C ILE A 389 21.19 -2.47 9.00
N GLU A 390 22.37 -3.07 8.97
CA GLU A 390 23.65 -2.37 8.91
C GLU A 390 24.02 -2.02 7.47
N GLN A 391 24.10 -3.02 6.59
CA GLN A 391 24.48 -2.84 5.18
C GLN A 391 23.39 -2.19 4.33
N LYS A 392 22.14 -2.15 4.84
CA LYS A 392 20.94 -1.71 4.10
C LYS A 392 20.64 -2.50 2.83
N VAL A 393 21.25 -3.69 2.70
CA VAL A 393 21.02 -4.62 1.60
C VAL A 393 19.69 -5.35 1.81
N ILE A 394 18.97 -5.55 0.71
CA ILE A 394 17.71 -6.29 0.67
C ILE A 394 17.97 -7.59 -0.09
N THR A 395 17.61 -8.70 0.53
CA THR A 395 17.67 -10.05 -0.04
C THR A 395 16.26 -10.62 -0.10
N LEU A 396 15.89 -11.21 -1.22
CA LEU A 396 14.61 -11.89 -1.41
C LEU A 396 14.85 -13.39 -1.31
N VAL A 397 14.04 -14.07 -0.51
CA VAL A 397 14.03 -15.54 -0.46
C VAL A 397 12.90 -16.00 -1.37
N LEU A 398 13.28 -16.53 -2.52
CA LEU A 398 12.36 -17.05 -3.53
C LEU A 398 12.19 -18.56 -3.31
N ALA A 399 10.96 -19.00 -3.10
CA ALA A 399 10.61 -20.42 -3.17
C ALA A 399 10.20 -20.74 -4.61
N TYR A 400 10.66 -21.86 -5.15
CA TYR A 400 10.36 -22.29 -6.52
C TYR A 400 10.22 -23.81 -6.62
N TYR A 401 9.47 -24.26 -7.63
CA TYR A 401 9.23 -25.67 -7.90
C TYR A 401 9.85 -26.09 -9.23
N VAL A 402 10.88 -26.94 -9.17
CA VAL A 402 11.62 -27.49 -10.31
C VAL A 402 11.95 -28.96 -10.00
N ASP A 403 11.97 -29.83 -11.02
CA ASP A 403 12.35 -31.25 -10.87
C ASP A 403 11.56 -32.02 -9.78
N HIS A 404 10.29 -31.68 -9.64
CA HIS A 404 9.34 -32.28 -8.69
C HIS A 404 9.60 -31.98 -7.20
N CYS A 405 10.46 -31.02 -6.88
CA CYS A 405 10.68 -30.56 -5.51
C CYS A 405 10.56 -29.04 -5.37
N TRP A 406 10.18 -28.60 -4.17
CA TRP A 406 10.29 -27.21 -3.75
C TRP A 406 11.69 -26.93 -3.21
N ASP A 407 12.29 -25.83 -3.63
CA ASP A 407 13.58 -25.37 -3.14
C ASP A 407 13.56 -23.84 -2.93
N GLU A 408 14.55 -23.32 -2.22
CA GLU A 408 14.69 -21.91 -1.87
C GLU A 408 16.00 -21.34 -2.40
N ILE A 409 15.93 -20.14 -2.97
CA ILE A 409 17.10 -19.38 -3.37
C ILE A 409 17.05 -17.97 -2.80
N GLU A 410 18.21 -17.50 -2.33
CA GLU A 410 18.43 -16.12 -1.91
C GLU A 410 18.93 -15.30 -3.11
N ILE A 411 18.20 -14.25 -3.47
CA ILE A 411 18.57 -13.32 -4.55
C ILE A 411 18.65 -11.90 -4.02
N GLU A 412 19.63 -11.13 -4.48
CA GLU A 412 19.74 -9.72 -4.11
C GLU A 412 18.58 -8.91 -4.70
N GLY A 413 18.15 -7.85 -4.03
CA GLY A 413 17.03 -7.01 -4.49
C GLY A 413 17.27 -6.38 -5.87
N GLY A 414 18.54 -6.16 -6.26
CA GLY A 414 18.93 -5.70 -7.60
C GLY A 414 18.67 -6.71 -8.72
N CYS A 415 18.44 -7.99 -8.38
CA CYS A 415 18.08 -9.01 -9.37
C CYS A 415 16.69 -8.82 -9.96
N LEU A 416 15.79 -8.04 -9.35
CA LEU A 416 14.47 -7.68 -9.91
C LEU A 416 14.55 -6.64 -11.05
N GLN A 417 15.69 -6.56 -11.72
CA GLN A 417 15.89 -5.79 -12.94
C GLN A 417 16.09 -6.75 -14.12
N THR A 418 15.63 -6.34 -15.30
CA THR A 418 15.75 -7.14 -16.52
C THR A 418 17.21 -7.44 -16.87
N ASN A 419 17.48 -8.67 -17.34
CA ASN A 419 18.77 -9.29 -17.66
C ASN A 419 19.55 -9.93 -16.51
N ASN A 420 19.10 -9.81 -15.25
CA ASN A 420 19.79 -10.38 -14.10
C ASN A 420 19.34 -11.82 -13.75
N PHE A 421 18.26 -12.32 -14.35
CA PHE A 421 17.70 -13.65 -14.07
C PHE A 421 18.51 -14.82 -14.64
N LYS A 422 19.51 -14.56 -15.51
CA LYS A 422 20.38 -15.61 -16.07
C LYS A 422 21.12 -16.41 -15.00
N GLN A 423 21.42 -15.79 -13.85
CA GLN A 423 22.13 -16.45 -12.76
C GLN A 423 21.29 -17.53 -12.07
N LEU A 424 19.95 -17.50 -12.20
CA LEU A 424 19.06 -18.49 -11.60
C LEU A 424 19.04 -19.82 -12.36
N ALA A 425 19.52 -19.84 -13.61
CA ALA A 425 19.63 -21.06 -14.40
C ALA A 425 20.52 -22.12 -13.76
N LYS A 426 21.52 -21.72 -12.94
CA LYS A 426 22.37 -22.65 -12.18
C LYS A 426 21.59 -23.45 -11.11
N HIS A 427 20.39 -22.97 -10.76
CA HIS A 427 19.46 -23.61 -9.81
C HIS A 427 18.30 -24.31 -10.53
N GLY A 428 18.40 -24.56 -11.84
CA GLY A 428 17.35 -25.21 -12.64
C GLY A 428 16.18 -24.30 -13.05
N LEU A 429 16.18 -23.05 -12.60
CA LEU A 429 15.10 -22.10 -12.80
C LEU A 429 15.29 -21.35 -14.13
N ILE A 430 14.78 -21.95 -15.21
CA ILE A 430 14.94 -21.44 -16.59
C ILE A 430 13.71 -20.63 -17.00
N ILE A 431 13.87 -19.32 -17.10
CA ILE A 431 12.82 -18.40 -17.60
C ILE A 431 13.10 -18.08 -19.07
N LYS A 432 12.07 -18.15 -19.91
CA LYS A 432 12.19 -17.79 -21.33
C LYS A 432 12.46 -16.28 -21.44
N ALA A 433 13.47 -15.87 -22.20
CA ALA A 433 13.87 -14.46 -22.33
C ALA A 433 12.70 -13.52 -22.70
N ARG A 434 11.78 -13.96 -23.58
CA ARG A 434 10.59 -13.18 -23.97
C ARG A 434 9.57 -12.94 -22.83
N ARG A 435 9.66 -13.71 -21.75
CA ARG A 435 8.76 -13.72 -20.58
C ARG A 435 9.41 -13.14 -19.33
N GLU A 436 10.70 -12.78 -19.37
CA GLU A 436 11.44 -12.33 -18.20
C GLU A 436 10.82 -11.08 -17.56
N ALA A 437 10.39 -10.11 -18.36
CA ALA A 437 9.71 -8.92 -17.88
C ALA A 437 8.42 -9.25 -17.08
N GLU A 438 7.64 -10.23 -17.55
CA GLU A 438 6.40 -10.66 -16.88
C GLU A 438 6.69 -11.31 -15.53
N VAL A 439 7.78 -12.08 -15.41
CA VAL A 439 8.22 -12.67 -14.13
C VAL A 439 8.71 -11.58 -13.17
N VAL A 440 9.44 -10.58 -13.68
CA VAL A 440 9.89 -9.44 -12.88
C VAL A 440 8.69 -8.68 -12.33
N ASP A 441 7.70 -8.35 -13.17
CA ASP A 441 6.48 -7.65 -12.76
C ASP A 441 5.72 -8.43 -11.68
N PHE A 442 5.55 -9.73 -11.87
CA PHE A 442 4.92 -10.63 -10.89
C PHE A 442 5.62 -10.61 -9.53
N LEU A 443 6.96 -10.72 -9.52
CA LEU A 443 7.74 -10.69 -8.27
C LEU A 443 7.74 -9.29 -7.62
N GLN A 444 7.70 -8.22 -8.42
CA GLN A 444 7.58 -6.85 -7.89
C GLN A 444 6.24 -6.65 -7.18
N ILE A 445 5.13 -7.15 -7.75
CA ILE A 445 3.80 -7.09 -7.11
C ILE A 445 3.79 -7.90 -5.81
N GLN A 446 4.37 -9.11 -5.80
CA GLN A 446 4.48 -9.90 -4.57
C GLN A 446 5.29 -9.22 -3.48
N ARG A 447 6.36 -8.50 -3.87
CA ARG A 447 7.26 -7.82 -2.94
C ARG A 447 6.53 -6.81 -2.05
N GLU A 448 5.44 -6.21 -2.53
CA GLU A 448 4.62 -5.28 -1.73
C GLU A 448 3.93 -5.94 -0.54
N ASN A 449 3.67 -7.25 -0.61
CA ASN A 449 2.91 -8.01 0.39
C ASN A 449 3.74 -9.05 1.15
N ALA A 450 4.93 -9.38 0.64
CA ALA A 450 5.81 -10.38 1.22
C ALA A 450 6.24 -10.01 2.65
N PRO A 451 6.38 -11.01 3.55
CA PRO A 451 6.74 -10.74 4.93
C PRO A 451 8.20 -10.27 5.01
N ILE A 452 8.44 -9.23 5.82
CA ILE A 452 9.76 -8.63 5.99
C ILE A 452 10.37 -9.10 7.30
N PHE A 453 11.56 -9.68 7.21
CA PHE A 453 12.40 -10.06 8.33
C PHE A 453 13.64 -9.18 8.35
N PHE A 454 14.00 -8.70 9.52
CA PHE A 454 15.20 -7.91 9.70
C PHE A 454 16.35 -8.83 10.10
N GLU A 455 17.48 -8.68 9.43
CA GLU A 455 18.72 -9.36 9.80
C GLU A 455 19.75 -8.35 10.26
N HIS A 456 20.67 -8.81 11.10
CA HIS A 456 21.83 -8.04 11.51
C HIS A 456 23.12 -8.85 11.44
N GLU A 457 24.25 -8.17 11.35
CA GLU A 457 25.58 -8.78 11.32
C GLU A 457 26.36 -8.57 12.60
N SER A 458 26.25 -7.38 13.19
CA SER A 458 27.03 -7.00 14.37
C SER A 458 26.30 -7.35 15.66
N LEU A 459 27.09 -7.64 16.69
CA LEU A 459 26.62 -8.02 18.02
C LEU A 459 26.78 -6.88 19.03
N GLY A 460 26.07 -7.00 20.15
CA GLY A 460 26.22 -6.13 21.31
C GLY A 460 25.27 -4.93 21.32
N TRP A 461 25.66 -3.90 22.06
CA TRP A 461 24.83 -2.73 22.32
C TRP A 461 24.92 -1.68 21.23
N LYS A 462 23.77 -1.11 20.90
CA LYS A 462 23.64 0.03 19.99
C LYS A 462 22.60 1.01 20.50
N LYS A 463 22.71 2.26 20.03
CA LYS A 463 21.74 3.31 20.26
C LYS A 463 21.02 3.63 18.95
N GLU A 464 19.71 3.40 18.90
CA GLU A 464 18.84 3.68 17.75
C GLU A 464 17.72 4.62 18.19
N ASN A 465 17.64 5.84 17.61
CA ASN A 465 16.63 6.85 17.97
C ASN A 465 16.47 7.07 19.49
N GLU A 466 17.59 7.18 20.20
CA GLU A 466 17.65 7.27 21.68
C GLU A 466 17.28 5.99 22.47
N ALA A 467 16.80 4.94 21.82
CA ALA A 467 16.56 3.64 22.43
C ALA A 467 17.84 2.77 22.47
N MET A 468 18.01 2.03 23.56
CA MET A 468 19.08 1.05 23.71
C MET A 468 18.65 -0.29 23.12
N ILE A 469 19.39 -0.75 22.11
CA ILE A 469 19.18 -2.00 21.41
C ILE A 469 20.33 -2.95 21.74
N PHE A 470 20.02 -4.22 22.00
CA PHE A 470 21.01 -5.25 22.23
C PHE A 470 20.87 -6.37 21.20
N GLN A 471 21.95 -6.70 20.49
CA GLN A 471 21.96 -7.65 19.37
C GLN A 471 22.76 -8.91 19.71
N LEU A 472 22.12 -10.08 19.70
CA LEU A 472 22.77 -11.39 19.82
C LEU A 472 22.31 -12.32 18.70
N GLN A 473 21.75 -13.49 19.01
CA GLN A 473 21.04 -14.32 18.04
C GLN A 473 19.76 -13.61 17.59
N ASP A 474 19.04 -13.04 18.56
CA ASP A 474 17.88 -12.16 18.37
C ASP A 474 18.24 -10.76 18.91
N SER A 475 17.57 -9.72 18.41
CA SER A 475 17.71 -8.38 18.95
C SER A 475 16.64 -8.07 20.00
N PHE A 476 17.05 -7.39 21.07
CA PHE A 476 16.20 -6.96 22.17
C PHE A 476 16.10 -5.43 22.20
N GLY A 477 14.94 -4.91 22.64
CA GLY A 477 14.68 -3.48 22.76
C GLY A 477 14.18 -2.79 21.49
N ARG A 478 14.06 -3.51 20.36
CA ARG A 478 13.46 -2.98 19.12
C ARG A 478 11.99 -3.37 19.02
N GLU A 479 11.16 -2.48 18.44
CA GLU A 479 9.75 -2.75 18.16
C GLU A 479 9.55 -3.95 17.22
N ILE A 480 10.39 -4.07 16.20
CA ILE A 480 10.45 -5.24 15.32
C ILE A 480 11.82 -5.91 15.52
N PRO A 481 11.88 -7.14 16.05
CA PRO A 481 13.15 -7.81 16.27
C PRO A 481 13.84 -8.16 14.95
N SER A 482 15.16 -8.26 15.02
CA SER A 482 16.02 -8.75 13.95
C SER A 482 16.80 -9.96 14.44
N VAL A 483 17.17 -10.83 13.50
CA VAL A 483 17.90 -12.09 13.77
C VAL A 483 19.30 -11.99 13.19
N LEU A 484 20.28 -12.64 13.82
CA LEU A 484 21.63 -12.72 13.32
C LEU A 484 21.66 -13.42 11.95
N THR A 485 22.32 -12.81 10.97
CA THR A 485 22.43 -13.41 9.64
C THR A 485 23.19 -14.74 9.67
N LYS A 486 22.78 -15.70 8.82
CA LYS A 486 23.39 -17.03 8.72
C LYS A 486 24.89 -16.98 8.37
N ASN A 487 25.30 -15.94 7.65
CA ASN A 487 26.69 -15.74 7.24
C ASN A 487 27.55 -15.05 8.31
N SER A 488 27.01 -14.80 9.50
CA SER A 488 27.77 -14.19 10.60
C SER A 488 28.93 -15.10 11.00
N CYS A 489 30.07 -14.48 11.33
CA CYS A 489 31.26 -15.16 11.82
C CYS A 489 31.10 -15.78 13.23
N TYR A 490 30.07 -15.36 13.98
CA TYR A 490 29.79 -15.85 15.33
C TYR A 490 28.82 -17.03 15.35
N GLN A 491 27.96 -17.19 14.33
CA GLN A 491 27.02 -18.32 14.16
C GLN A 491 26.28 -18.72 15.46
N LEU A 492 25.75 -17.73 16.18
CA LEU A 492 25.08 -17.97 17.45
C LEU A 492 23.81 -18.81 17.24
N THR A 493 23.78 -19.96 17.90
CA THR A 493 22.69 -20.94 17.84
C THR A 493 22.42 -21.46 19.24
N THR A 494 21.18 -21.91 19.48
CA THR A 494 20.76 -22.53 20.74
C THR A 494 20.54 -24.02 20.55
N ASN A 495 20.97 -24.84 21.50
CA ASN A 495 20.69 -26.28 21.54
C ASN A 495 20.38 -26.73 22.98
N GLY A 496 19.57 -27.78 23.10
CA GLY A 496 19.00 -28.20 24.39
C GLY A 496 17.90 -27.25 24.88
N THR A 497 17.57 -27.34 26.17
CA THR A 497 16.51 -26.53 26.80
C THR A 497 17.06 -25.63 27.92
N GLU A 498 16.34 -24.56 28.24
CA GLU A 498 16.64 -23.66 29.36
C GLU A 498 16.76 -24.43 30.69
N ALA A 499 15.84 -25.36 30.96
CA ALA A 499 15.86 -26.18 32.17
C ALA A 499 17.09 -27.09 32.27
N GLU A 500 17.58 -27.63 31.15
CA GLU A 500 18.84 -28.40 31.12
C GLU A 500 20.05 -27.49 31.40
N PHE A 501 20.03 -26.26 30.88
CA PHE A 501 21.08 -25.27 31.11
C PHE A 501 21.12 -24.86 32.60
N ASP A 502 19.96 -24.57 33.18
CA ASP A 502 19.80 -24.29 34.60
C ASP A 502 20.29 -25.44 35.47
N ALA A 503 19.97 -26.68 35.10
CA ALA A 503 20.44 -27.86 35.83
C ALA A 503 21.97 -27.98 35.78
N LEU A 504 22.60 -27.67 34.63
CA LEU A 504 24.07 -27.58 34.52
C LEU A 504 24.63 -26.54 35.49
N VAL A 505 24.04 -25.34 35.50
CA VAL A 505 24.48 -24.23 36.35
C VAL A 505 24.37 -24.60 37.83
N HIS A 506 23.18 -25.00 38.28
CA HIS A 506 22.91 -25.26 39.68
C HIS A 506 23.76 -26.41 40.25
N LYS A 507 24.01 -27.44 39.43
CA LYS A 507 24.68 -28.65 39.88
C LYS A 507 26.20 -28.60 39.76
N TYR A 508 26.73 -27.92 38.73
CA TYR A 508 28.15 -27.97 38.39
C TYR A 508 28.86 -26.62 38.40
N VAL A 509 28.13 -25.49 38.31
CA VAL A 509 28.73 -24.15 38.33
C VAL A 509 28.70 -23.56 39.73
N LEU A 510 27.53 -23.55 40.37
CA LEU A 510 27.36 -22.95 41.69
C LEU A 510 28.21 -23.64 42.77
N GLY A 511 28.81 -22.83 43.65
CA GLY A 511 29.74 -23.28 44.68
C GLY A 511 31.12 -23.69 44.14
N THR A 512 31.49 -23.23 42.94
CA THR A 512 32.84 -23.41 42.36
C THR A 512 33.37 -22.10 41.78
N ASN A 513 34.66 -22.07 41.46
CA ASN A 513 35.28 -20.94 40.77
C ASN A 513 34.71 -20.71 39.34
N LEU A 514 33.84 -21.58 38.81
CA LEU A 514 33.10 -21.31 37.58
C LEU A 514 32.05 -20.19 37.73
N GLU A 515 31.68 -19.81 38.96
CA GLU A 515 30.86 -18.61 39.20
C GLU A 515 31.57 -17.33 38.73
N LEU A 516 32.89 -17.27 38.97
CA LEU A 516 33.73 -16.20 38.44
C LEU A 516 33.75 -16.24 36.91
N ALA A 517 33.83 -17.44 36.32
CA ALA A 517 33.81 -17.62 34.87
C ALA A 517 32.50 -17.10 34.26
N TRP A 518 31.36 -17.44 34.88
CA TRP A 518 30.06 -16.91 34.46
C TRP A 518 30.03 -15.38 34.55
N SER A 519 30.49 -14.83 35.67
CA SER A 519 30.58 -13.37 35.86
C SER A 519 31.43 -12.68 34.79
N ILE A 520 32.56 -13.29 34.40
CA ILE A 520 33.43 -12.83 33.31
C ILE A 520 32.69 -12.86 31.97
N GLY A 521 31.93 -13.93 31.68
CA GLY A 521 31.14 -14.02 30.46
C GLY A 521 30.15 -12.86 30.32
N ILE A 522 29.38 -12.59 31.37
CA ILE A 522 28.38 -11.50 31.39
C ILE A 522 29.03 -10.12 31.41
N ALA A 523 30.24 -9.98 31.95
CA ALA A 523 30.94 -8.70 32.00
C ALA A 523 31.15 -8.07 30.61
N SER A 524 31.22 -8.86 29.53
CA SER A 524 31.27 -8.35 28.15
C SER A 524 30.05 -7.48 27.81
N ILE A 525 28.86 -7.92 28.23
CA ILE A 525 27.59 -7.24 28.00
C ILE A 525 27.53 -5.93 28.78
N VAL A 526 27.92 -5.97 30.06
CA VAL A 526 27.94 -4.79 30.93
C VAL A 526 28.94 -3.76 30.42
N LEU A 527 30.10 -4.20 29.95
CA LEU A 527 31.12 -3.34 29.36
C LEU A 527 30.58 -2.61 28.12
N GLY A 528 29.95 -3.33 27.20
CA GLY A 528 29.31 -2.74 26.01
C GLY A 528 28.25 -1.70 26.37
N TYR A 529 27.39 -2.01 27.35
CA TYR A 529 26.36 -1.08 27.82
C TYR A 529 26.95 0.21 28.38
N LEU A 530 27.96 0.10 29.24
CA LEU A 530 28.66 1.24 29.82
C LEU A 530 29.35 2.08 28.75
N ASN A 531 29.92 1.43 27.73
CA ASN A 531 30.60 2.13 26.65
C ASN A 531 29.64 2.98 25.81
N VAL A 532 28.47 2.43 25.46
CA VAL A 532 27.43 3.15 24.70
C VAL A 532 26.79 4.28 25.53
N THR A 533 26.62 4.10 26.85
CA THR A 533 25.96 5.08 27.72
C THR A 533 26.87 6.18 28.24
N LYS A 534 28.16 5.90 28.46
CA LYS A 534 29.14 6.84 29.03
C LYS A 534 30.17 7.33 28.01
N ALA A 535 29.71 7.62 26.79
CA ALA A 535 30.48 8.30 25.75
C ALA A 535 31.88 7.70 25.48
N ASN A 536 31.96 6.39 25.27
CA ASN A 536 33.19 5.69 24.88
C ASN A 536 34.36 5.73 25.89
N THR A 537 34.06 5.89 27.19
CA THR A 537 35.11 5.98 28.23
C THR A 537 35.77 4.61 28.54
N PHE A 538 35.11 3.48 28.24
CA PHE A 538 35.57 2.14 28.60
C PHE A 538 35.76 1.29 27.35
N LEU A 539 36.95 1.40 26.74
CA LEU A 539 37.17 0.92 25.38
C LEU A 539 37.13 -0.60 25.23
N SER A 540 37.89 -1.38 26.01
CA SER A 540 37.90 -2.85 25.95
C SER A 540 38.63 -3.42 27.17
N LEU A 541 38.37 -4.67 27.51
CA LEU A 541 39.00 -5.36 28.65
C LEU A 541 39.63 -6.67 28.18
N LEU A 542 40.88 -6.90 28.54
CA LEU A 542 41.55 -8.18 28.32
C LEU A 542 41.62 -8.99 29.61
N ILE A 543 41.16 -10.23 29.60
CA ILE A 543 41.28 -11.15 30.72
C ILE A 543 42.09 -12.37 30.28
N ASN A 544 43.12 -12.69 31.05
CA ASN A 544 43.94 -13.89 30.85
C ASN A 544 43.75 -14.87 32.00
N LEU A 545 43.43 -16.13 31.68
CA LEU A 545 43.43 -17.24 32.61
C LEU A 545 44.81 -17.91 32.54
N GLN A 546 45.65 -17.65 33.54
CA GLN A 546 47.01 -18.18 33.60
C GLN A 546 47.10 -19.35 34.57
N GLY A 547 47.83 -20.39 34.19
CA GLY A 547 48.19 -21.48 35.09
C GLY A 547 48.72 -22.69 34.35
N LYS A 548 49.17 -23.70 35.09
CA LYS A 548 49.67 -24.97 34.52
C LYS A 548 48.59 -25.69 33.70
N SER A 549 48.99 -26.61 32.82
CA SER A 549 48.05 -27.47 32.09
C SER A 549 47.13 -28.22 33.09
N THR A 550 45.95 -28.69 32.63
CA THR A 550 44.97 -29.45 33.45
C THR A 550 44.31 -28.72 34.63
N THR A 551 44.40 -27.39 34.74
CA THR A 551 43.69 -26.59 35.78
C THR A 551 42.22 -26.26 35.45
N GLY A 552 41.70 -26.71 34.31
CA GLY A 552 40.33 -26.47 33.86
C GLY A 552 40.12 -25.19 33.04
N LYS A 553 41.20 -24.52 32.59
CA LYS A 553 41.14 -23.28 31.80
C LYS A 553 40.30 -23.42 30.52
N THR A 554 40.66 -24.38 29.66
CA THR A 554 39.92 -24.62 28.40
C THR A 554 38.47 -25.01 28.67
N THR A 555 38.20 -25.83 29.70
CA THR A 555 36.82 -26.14 30.13
C THR A 555 36.06 -24.87 30.54
N THR A 556 36.74 -23.94 31.22
CA THR A 556 36.17 -22.67 31.64
C THR A 556 35.83 -21.78 30.44
N LEU A 557 36.74 -21.65 29.48
CA LEU A 557 36.48 -20.94 28.22
C LEU A 557 35.31 -21.57 27.44
N HIS A 558 35.27 -22.91 27.40
CA HIS A 558 34.21 -23.67 26.73
C HIS A 558 32.85 -23.46 27.38
N PHE A 559 32.79 -23.39 28.72
CA PHE A 559 31.58 -23.03 29.46
C PHE A 559 31.16 -21.58 29.21
N ILE A 560 32.10 -20.62 29.22
CA ILE A 560 31.76 -19.23 28.92
C ILE A 560 31.21 -19.10 27.50
N ALA A 561 31.78 -19.83 26.54
CA ALA A 561 31.30 -19.87 25.17
C ALA A 561 29.86 -20.41 25.08
N SER A 562 29.51 -21.43 25.88
CA SER A 562 28.17 -22.03 25.87
C SER A 562 27.08 -21.11 26.39
N LEU A 563 27.41 -20.05 27.13
CA LEU A 563 26.45 -19.01 27.52
C LEU A 563 25.80 -18.35 26.29
N PHE A 564 26.56 -18.20 25.21
CA PHE A 564 26.17 -17.41 24.03
C PHE A 564 25.79 -18.27 22.82
N GLY A 565 26.40 -19.44 22.65
CA GLY A 565 26.12 -20.31 21.50
C GLY A 565 27.00 -21.55 21.48
N ASN A 566 27.08 -22.23 20.34
CA ASN A 566 27.86 -23.46 20.24
C ASN A 566 29.35 -23.21 20.58
N PRO A 567 29.89 -23.83 21.65
CA PRO A 567 31.25 -23.56 22.09
C PRO A 567 32.32 -23.81 21.03
N THR A 568 32.11 -24.76 20.12
CA THR A 568 33.07 -25.08 19.05
C THR A 568 33.19 -23.97 18.00
N THR A 569 32.14 -23.16 17.87
CA THR A 569 32.09 -22.02 16.95
C THR A 569 32.49 -20.71 17.62
N VAL A 570 32.07 -20.51 18.87
CA VAL A 570 32.32 -19.27 19.63
C VAL A 570 33.74 -19.23 20.18
N LEU A 571 34.27 -20.37 20.67
CA LEU A 571 35.66 -20.49 21.09
C LEU A 571 36.54 -20.59 19.84
N ARG A 572 37.49 -19.67 19.71
CA ARG A 572 38.48 -19.67 18.63
C ARG A 572 39.87 -19.94 19.21
N ASN A 573 40.79 -20.37 18.37
CA ASN A 573 42.21 -20.43 18.72
C ASN A 573 42.94 -19.21 18.18
N MET A 574 44.17 -18.99 18.65
CA MET A 574 45.03 -17.90 18.20
C MET A 574 45.68 -18.13 16.82
N ASN A 575 45.31 -19.20 16.10
CA ASN A 575 45.85 -19.50 14.77
C ASN A 575 45.08 -18.77 13.65
N ALA A 576 45.01 -17.43 13.77
CA ALA A 576 44.36 -16.56 12.81
C ALA A 576 45.21 -15.30 12.56
N THR A 577 45.01 -14.65 11.42
CA THR A 577 45.70 -13.37 11.16
C THR A 577 45.19 -12.29 12.11
N ASN A 578 46.08 -11.38 12.56
CA ASN A 578 45.70 -10.26 13.44
C ASN A 578 44.51 -9.45 12.87
N LYS A 579 44.45 -9.26 11.55
CA LYS A 579 43.35 -8.54 10.90
C LYS A 579 42.01 -9.26 11.05
N ALA A 580 41.98 -10.59 10.97
CA ALA A 580 40.76 -11.37 11.15
C ALA A 580 40.25 -11.26 12.60
N ILE A 581 41.15 -11.39 13.59
CA ILE A 581 40.79 -11.27 15.02
C ILE A 581 40.22 -9.88 15.32
N ILE A 582 40.87 -8.82 14.82
CA ILE A 582 40.38 -7.45 14.99
C ILE A 582 39.01 -7.26 14.31
N LYS A 583 38.78 -7.84 13.13
CA LYS A 583 37.47 -7.72 12.47
C LYS A 583 36.35 -8.43 13.23
N LEU A 584 36.65 -9.55 13.90
CA LEU A 584 35.70 -10.20 14.81
C LEU A 584 35.34 -9.25 15.96
N ALA A 585 36.35 -8.64 16.59
CA ALA A 585 36.14 -7.65 17.65
C ALA A 585 35.34 -6.42 17.16
N SER A 586 35.64 -5.92 15.95
CA SER A 586 34.98 -4.73 15.38
C SER A 586 33.47 -4.92 15.18
N ASN A 587 33.06 -6.12 14.79
CA ASN A 587 31.65 -6.48 14.60
C ASN A 587 30.93 -6.81 15.92
N ASN A 588 31.50 -6.50 17.09
CA ASN A 588 30.97 -6.92 18.38
C ASN A 588 31.15 -5.84 19.47
N GLN A 589 30.09 -5.07 19.70
CA GLN A 589 30.05 -3.97 20.65
C GLN A 589 29.53 -4.43 22.03
N GLY A 590 30.27 -5.35 22.65
CA GLY A 590 29.97 -5.90 23.96
C GLY A 590 28.72 -6.78 23.94
N GLY A 591 28.65 -7.67 22.95
CA GLY A 591 27.69 -8.76 22.91
C GLY A 591 28.32 -10.02 23.50
N VAL A 592 29.22 -10.63 22.74
CA VAL A 592 29.86 -11.90 23.09
C VAL A 592 31.32 -11.65 23.48
N PRO A 593 31.90 -12.26 24.50
CA PRO A 593 33.34 -12.15 24.74
C PRO A 593 34.12 -12.74 23.56
N LEU A 594 35.23 -12.11 23.19
CA LEU A 594 36.15 -12.67 22.20
C LEU A 594 37.03 -13.73 22.89
N ILE A 595 36.63 -15.00 22.76
CA ILE A 595 37.29 -16.12 23.44
C ILE A 595 38.37 -16.70 22.52
N LEU A 596 39.62 -16.55 22.94
CA LEU A 596 40.81 -16.99 22.21
C LEU A 596 41.58 -17.97 23.07
N ASP A 597 41.43 -19.27 22.82
CA ASP A 597 42.17 -20.30 23.56
C ASP A 597 43.63 -20.36 23.12
N GLU A 598 44.49 -20.60 24.11
CA GLU A 598 45.91 -20.89 23.99
C GLU A 598 46.76 -19.82 23.28
N LEU A 599 47.22 -18.83 24.06
CA LEU A 599 48.16 -17.81 23.57
C LEU A 599 49.46 -18.38 23.00
N GLY A 600 49.93 -19.51 23.53
CA GLY A 600 51.15 -20.19 23.08
C GLY A 600 51.08 -20.74 21.66
N ALA A 601 49.87 -20.94 21.11
CA ALA A 601 49.68 -21.40 19.74
C ALA A 601 49.87 -20.29 18.69
N ALA A 602 50.07 -19.03 19.11
CA ALA A 602 50.30 -17.91 18.21
C ALA A 602 51.66 -18.04 17.49
N THR A 603 51.64 -18.18 16.17
CA THR A 603 52.84 -18.38 15.33
C THR A 603 53.54 -17.06 14.92
N GLN A 604 53.05 -15.89 15.35
CA GLN A 604 53.51 -14.59 14.82
C GLN A 604 54.35 -13.75 15.80
N ASN A 605 55.44 -13.16 15.29
CA ASN A 605 56.37 -12.26 16.00
C ASN A 605 55.78 -10.92 16.50
N ASN A 606 54.49 -10.64 16.29
CA ASN A 606 53.87 -9.31 16.52
C ASN A 606 52.68 -9.33 17.50
N PHE A 607 52.67 -10.26 18.45
CA PHE A 607 51.60 -10.46 19.43
C PHE A 607 51.30 -9.21 20.30
N SER A 608 52.34 -8.50 20.75
CA SER A 608 52.16 -7.29 21.56
C SER A 608 51.32 -6.20 20.85
N SER A 609 51.42 -6.13 19.53
CA SER A 609 50.67 -5.16 18.72
C SER A 609 49.18 -5.52 18.57
N LEU A 610 48.85 -6.82 18.61
CA LEU A 610 47.48 -7.32 18.58
C LEU A 610 46.81 -7.05 19.93
N ILE A 611 47.49 -7.40 21.03
CA ILE A 611 46.99 -7.13 22.39
C ILE A 611 46.76 -5.65 22.62
N TYR A 612 47.67 -4.79 22.15
CA TYR A 612 47.47 -3.35 22.24
C TYR A 612 46.20 -2.89 21.52
N GLN A 613 45.94 -3.37 20.30
CA GLN A 613 44.72 -3.02 19.54
C GLN A 613 43.44 -3.54 20.20
N LEU A 614 43.48 -4.77 20.72
CA LEU A 614 42.34 -5.35 21.45
C LEU A 614 42.05 -4.58 22.73
N ALA A 615 43.08 -4.13 23.46
CA ALA A 615 42.93 -3.34 24.67
C ALA A 615 42.61 -1.85 24.39
N SER A 616 42.96 -1.33 23.21
CA SER A 616 42.60 0.02 22.80
C SER A 616 41.19 0.09 22.22
N GLY A 617 40.63 -1.02 21.74
CA GLY A 617 39.29 -1.03 21.14
C GLY A 617 39.24 -0.28 19.80
N GLU A 618 40.35 -0.21 19.07
CA GLU A 618 40.46 0.61 17.86
C GLU A 618 41.11 -0.17 16.72
N GLU A 619 40.52 -0.10 15.52
CA GLU A 619 41.18 -0.56 14.31
C GLU A 619 42.33 0.37 13.91
N ARG A 620 43.34 -0.15 13.21
CA ARG A 620 44.37 0.72 12.59
C ARG A 620 43.77 1.51 11.43
N LEU A 621 44.11 2.79 11.35
CA LEU A 621 43.82 3.63 10.18
C LEU A 621 44.41 3.02 8.90
N ARG A 622 43.65 3.11 7.81
CA ARG A 622 44.03 2.58 6.49
C ARG A 622 43.62 3.57 5.40
N LEU A 623 44.34 3.52 4.29
CA LEU A 623 43.94 4.15 3.03
C LEU A 623 43.31 3.11 2.11
N ASP A 624 42.35 3.52 1.30
CA ASP A 624 41.84 2.70 0.19
C ASP A 624 42.81 2.72 -1.01
N SER A 625 42.46 2.00 -2.08
CA SER A 625 43.25 1.94 -3.32
C SER A 625 43.35 3.29 -4.04
N ASN A 626 42.49 4.25 -3.71
CA ASN A 626 42.45 5.60 -4.26
C ASN A 626 43.14 6.62 -3.33
N CYS A 627 43.89 6.15 -2.33
CA CYS A 627 44.57 6.98 -1.33
C CYS A 627 43.62 7.84 -0.47
N GLN A 628 42.37 7.41 -0.26
CA GLN A 628 41.43 8.02 0.68
C GLN A 628 41.44 7.31 2.03
N LEU A 629 41.33 8.08 3.12
CA LEU A 629 41.21 7.54 4.48
C LEU A 629 39.94 6.71 4.62
N MET A 630 40.10 5.44 5.00
CA MET A 630 38.98 4.57 5.35
C MET A 630 38.44 4.94 6.74
N PRO A 631 37.12 4.80 6.98
CA PRO A 631 36.54 4.96 8.31
C PRO A 631 37.23 4.02 9.31
N GLN A 632 37.65 4.57 10.45
CA GLN A 632 38.18 3.79 11.56
C GLN A 632 37.02 3.30 12.42
N GLU A 633 36.86 1.97 12.54
CA GLU A 633 35.89 1.39 13.47
C GLU A 633 36.51 1.30 14.88
N THR A 634 35.68 1.62 15.89
CA THR A 634 35.97 1.39 17.31
C THR A 634 35.11 0.25 17.81
N PHE A 635 35.62 -0.55 18.73
CA PHE A 635 34.88 -1.64 19.34
C PHE A 635 35.10 -1.73 20.84
N SER A 636 34.11 -2.30 21.52
CA SER A 636 34.17 -2.57 22.95
C SER A 636 33.85 -4.01 23.28
N VAL A 637 34.89 -4.83 23.36
CA VAL A 637 34.75 -6.26 23.63
C VAL A 637 35.60 -6.68 24.83
N LEU A 638 35.09 -7.62 25.62
CA LEU A 638 35.90 -8.36 26.57
C LEU A 638 36.63 -9.47 25.81
N THR A 639 37.96 -9.37 25.71
CA THR A 639 38.79 -10.45 25.18
C THR A 639 39.17 -11.38 26.31
N LEU A 640 38.88 -12.68 26.16
CA LEU A 640 39.20 -13.70 27.13
C LEU A 640 40.17 -14.71 26.52
N THR A 641 41.26 -14.98 27.21
CA THR A 641 42.28 -15.91 26.71
C THR A 641 42.88 -16.78 27.81
N SER A 642 43.63 -17.81 27.42
CA SER A 642 44.31 -18.74 28.31
C SER A 642 45.79 -18.86 27.97
N SER A 643 46.61 -19.06 29.00
CA SER A 643 48.06 -19.24 28.84
C SER A 643 48.67 -20.09 29.97
N GLU A 644 49.86 -20.64 29.69
CA GLU A 644 50.66 -21.32 30.71
C GLU A 644 51.62 -20.36 31.41
N GLU A 645 52.24 -19.46 30.63
CA GLU A 645 53.07 -18.37 31.14
C GLU A 645 52.25 -17.11 31.41
N ARG A 646 52.82 -16.20 32.21
CA ARG A 646 52.21 -14.89 32.46
C ARG A 646 52.14 -14.07 31.17
N LEU A 647 51.07 -13.31 31.01
CA LEU A 647 50.87 -12.44 29.85
C LEU A 647 52.03 -11.44 29.68
N GLU A 648 52.63 -11.01 30.80
CA GLU A 648 53.80 -10.12 30.81
C GLU A 648 54.98 -10.64 29.99
N ASN A 649 55.16 -11.96 29.91
CA ASN A 649 56.26 -12.59 29.19
C ASN A 649 56.08 -12.49 27.66
N TYR A 650 54.86 -12.26 27.19
CA TYR A 650 54.54 -12.12 25.76
C TYR A 650 54.66 -10.67 25.25
N PHE A 651 55.09 -9.73 26.10
CA PHE A 651 55.29 -8.33 25.74
C PHE A 651 56.76 -8.00 25.47
N ASN A 652 57.07 -7.50 24.27
CA ASN A 652 58.43 -7.18 23.85
C ASN A 652 59.02 -5.93 24.55
N GLU A 653 58.20 -5.05 25.15
CA GLU A 653 58.64 -3.88 25.94
C GLU A 653 57.69 -3.60 27.12
N LYS A 654 58.15 -2.85 28.13
CA LYS A 654 57.40 -2.41 29.32
C LYS A 654 56.21 -1.51 28.93
N LEU A 655 55.14 -2.10 28.44
CA LEU A 655 53.86 -1.45 28.15
C LEU A 655 53.13 -1.12 29.47
N THR A 656 53.68 -0.21 30.27
CA THR A 656 53.16 0.22 31.57
C THR A 656 51.71 0.72 31.49
N GLY A 657 51.31 1.33 30.37
CA GLY A 657 49.92 1.75 30.11
C GLY A 657 48.92 0.61 29.85
N LEU A 658 49.39 -0.58 29.44
CA LEU A 658 48.56 -1.78 29.24
C LEU A 658 48.25 -2.49 30.56
N LYS A 659 49.09 -2.37 31.59
CA LYS A 659 48.89 -3.01 32.91
C LYS A 659 47.59 -2.59 33.61
N VAL A 660 47.02 -1.44 33.24
CA VAL A 660 45.73 -0.95 33.74
C VAL A 660 44.54 -1.51 32.95
N ARG A 661 44.79 -2.19 31.81
CA ARG A 661 43.77 -2.61 30.83
C ARG A 661 43.65 -4.12 30.65
N TYR A 662 44.45 -4.91 31.36
CA TYR A 662 44.27 -6.36 31.43
C TYR A 662 44.17 -6.85 32.88
N ILE A 663 43.42 -7.93 33.08
CA ILE A 663 43.30 -8.65 34.34
C ILE A 663 43.84 -10.05 34.13
N GLU A 664 44.74 -10.50 34.99
CA GLU A 664 45.25 -11.87 34.96
C GLU A 664 44.80 -12.63 36.20
N PHE A 665 44.14 -13.77 35.97
CA PHE A 665 43.78 -14.72 37.02
C PHE A 665 44.80 -15.86 37.00
N SER A 666 45.75 -15.80 37.93
CA SER A 666 46.85 -16.76 38.03
C SER A 666 46.52 -17.93 38.97
N ASP A 667 46.83 -19.15 38.53
CA ASP A 667 46.80 -20.39 39.31
C ASP A 667 45.45 -20.70 39.99
N ILE A 668 44.34 -20.23 39.41
CA ILE A 668 42.99 -20.57 39.85
C ILE A 668 42.62 -21.97 39.33
N LYS A 669 42.24 -22.85 40.25
CA LYS A 669 41.62 -24.13 39.91
C LYS A 669 40.11 -23.92 39.69
N PHE A 670 39.67 -23.92 38.44
CA PHE A 670 38.27 -23.62 38.09
C PHE A 670 37.33 -24.80 38.36
N THR A 671 37.79 -26.02 38.14
CA THR A 671 37.01 -27.25 38.31
C THR A 671 37.47 -28.02 39.55
N LYS A 672 36.54 -28.72 40.23
CA LYS A 672 36.86 -29.51 41.44
C LYS A 672 37.91 -30.59 41.16
N ASP A 673 37.71 -31.32 40.07
CA ASP A 673 38.55 -32.43 39.59
C ASP A 673 38.38 -32.65 38.06
N ALA A 674 39.03 -33.68 37.52
CA ALA A 674 38.95 -34.03 36.09
C ALA A 674 37.55 -34.48 35.65
N ASN A 675 36.86 -35.28 36.47
CA ASN A 675 35.49 -35.75 36.18
C ASN A 675 34.51 -34.58 36.14
N HIS A 676 34.68 -33.60 37.03
CA HIS A 676 33.92 -32.36 37.03
C HIS A 676 34.15 -31.58 35.73
N ALA A 677 35.41 -31.44 35.31
CA ALA A 677 35.76 -30.74 34.09
C ALA A 677 35.16 -31.38 32.83
N GLU A 678 35.22 -32.71 32.72
CA GLU A 678 34.64 -33.45 31.60
C GLU A 678 33.12 -33.32 31.55
N LYS A 679 32.44 -33.41 32.70
CA LYS A 679 30.98 -33.24 32.78
C LYS A 679 30.54 -31.84 32.35
N VAL A 680 31.19 -30.80 32.86
CA VAL A 680 30.89 -29.41 32.47
C VAL A 680 31.10 -29.23 30.96
N LYS A 681 32.20 -29.73 30.40
CA LYS A 681 32.49 -29.62 28.97
C LYS A 681 31.48 -30.38 28.11
N SER A 682 31.13 -31.61 28.49
CA SER A 682 30.17 -32.44 27.76
C SER A 682 28.77 -31.82 27.74
N LEU A 683 28.27 -31.43 28.91
CA LEU A 683 26.96 -30.77 29.02
C LEU A 683 26.95 -29.42 28.29
N SER A 684 27.99 -28.60 28.41
CA SER A 684 28.11 -27.33 27.69
C SER A 684 28.18 -27.50 26.16
N SER A 685 28.57 -28.67 25.67
CA SER A 685 28.59 -29.00 24.24
C SER A 685 27.22 -29.44 23.72
N ASN A 686 26.34 -29.90 24.62
CA ASN A 686 25.00 -30.36 24.27
C ASN A 686 23.92 -29.32 24.58
N THR A 687 24.13 -28.47 25.58
CA THR A 687 23.18 -27.44 26.00
C THR A 687 23.87 -26.08 26.04
N PHE A 688 23.51 -25.19 25.11
CA PHE A 688 24.18 -23.90 24.91
C PHE A 688 23.25 -22.84 24.29
N GLY A 689 23.64 -21.57 24.42
CA GLY A 689 22.90 -20.40 23.88
C GLY A 689 21.77 -19.90 24.79
N TRP A 690 21.68 -20.42 26.01
CA TRP A 690 20.63 -20.07 26.98
C TRP A 690 21.08 -19.09 28.07
N GLY A 691 22.39 -18.79 28.19
CA GLY A 691 22.91 -18.04 29.34
C GLY A 691 22.50 -16.56 29.40
N ILE A 692 21.98 -15.99 28.31
CA ILE A 692 21.52 -14.60 28.22
C ILE A 692 19.99 -14.48 28.10
N LYS A 693 19.32 -15.55 27.69
CA LYS A 693 17.86 -15.61 27.59
C LYS A 693 17.29 -15.72 29.00
#